data_AF-A0AA86X0P0-F1
#
_entry.id   AF-A0AA86X0P0-F1
#
_cell.length_a   1.000
_cell.length_b   1.000
_cell.length_c   1.000
_cell.angle_alpha   90.00
_cell.angle_beta   90.00
_cell.angle_gamma   90.00
#
_symmetry.space_group_name_H-M   'P 1'
#
loop_
_entity.id
_entity.type
_entity.pdbx_description
1 polymer ?
#
loop_
_entity_poly.entity_id
_entity_poly.type
_entity_poly.pdbx_seq_one_letter_code
_entity_poly.pdbx_strand_id
1 'polypeptide(L)'
;MKKSNLLSNLVLCVIALSLLGCGGGSGGESAQTGSGGSGGSGGSGGSGGSGGSGGEGGGGDGSGDPDITPTPQTAVQKALSTGDASYVTDSNEFIEASQALVARYNSDYNLIKQAISQNSDGEPLRNLHWDPTHDTAIILPTYGFNDVILKTNKAMIDGYDDQELVIGIAGYTSDNSRYAALASNPFRTKQRFPDSVNEEMNTWLKNLVTWVSGTDAPQNVVLAQLDQSHYFPDDQATRNWLTDNVNASMAINADNACDGSQLSQCLEANNPDLLIVSQKLNAGDSIDDVLKGVRLAFSNNIPVLYLHLDGGMTDLGNALFAEMHMTYVGDNYWRKLGLSNWDSTQLINQVPDNIVQQQALLQRLKDDSFTVDLNTCDDKSCPDESNMDEEFYIAANSIRSHLTSLDSKKVDLFTTDDYEYEKLLLLLADHYRQDVQYPMGKGVTEKIDFLRSYYSDYATYNRRLYNAAQPSLGNFSTKSFENVPLVSKTIALESKRNFRSAGVYALPGKTIKVTRLDSNEVSTSIAFNTLRSGATHEFSGDDGYARPKFLTSVTYPVKPGETIYLTSAYGGTLQVHFDTNDIDVELRFENVAQHPVWRSEADNDSFVAQLEEGKFDWAELVTPGFEVHSKLDKMKESISAADWAQPHDMALATERYVHNFPHALAGFKGPGIDEIAEIHQYGEDKGWEIATIDIVKHMNADQANCGYGCSGNPYDAYWSFHPLGHGDLHELGHGLERGRFRFSGWDGHSTTNYYSYFSKSKYYKDTGKVSSCQGLDFKGQYEVLQQSRSQPDPNAFMAAQNQTGWSWGARIYIQMMMLAQEQGVLDYGWHMLGRLHLIEREFNRLKSSDDLWAAHRQTIGFDSYTRDDANQITNDDWLLVALSYVNERDMRNYLDMWGFSFTDKAKQQVVTLNLPPMPLTYFASSNQGYCVDEFATAPISVDGTTPWPIN
;
A
#
# COMPACT_ATOMS: atom_id res chain seq x y z
N MET A 1 -28.66 -37.37 -13.45
CA MET A 1 -28.00 -36.38 -14.33
C MET A 1 -27.94 -35.04 -13.60
N LYS A 2 -26.90 -34.84 -12.80
CA LYS A 2 -26.52 -33.56 -12.18
C LYS A 2 -25.01 -33.61 -11.98
N LYS A 3 -24.28 -32.71 -12.62
CA LYS A 3 -22.85 -32.45 -12.41
C LYS A 3 -22.64 -30.95 -12.41
N SER A 4 -21.67 -30.54 -11.60
CA SER A 4 -20.94 -29.27 -11.59
C SER A 4 -21.59 -28.07 -10.91
N ASN A 5 -21.07 -27.75 -9.72
CA ASN A 5 -20.86 -26.41 -9.18
C ASN A 5 -19.92 -26.55 -7.97
N LEU A 6 -18.62 -26.56 -8.25
CA LEU A 6 -17.52 -26.56 -7.27
C LEU A 6 -16.32 -25.97 -8.02
N LEU A 7 -16.20 -24.64 -8.06
CA LEU A 7 -15.00 -23.93 -8.52
C LEU A 7 -14.93 -22.43 -8.16
N SER A 8 -15.90 -21.84 -7.43
CA SER A 8 -15.89 -20.40 -7.13
C SER A 8 -15.35 -19.97 -5.74
N ASN A 9 -14.66 -20.83 -4.99
CA ASN A 9 -14.22 -20.50 -3.63
C ASN A 9 -12.69 -20.31 -3.44
N LEU A 10 -11.90 -20.20 -4.51
CA LEU A 10 -10.43 -20.03 -4.37
C LEU A 10 -9.93 -18.57 -4.50
N VAL A 11 -10.78 -17.61 -4.84
CA VAL A 11 -10.36 -16.21 -5.14
C VAL A 11 -10.50 -15.26 -3.93
N LEU A 12 -11.11 -15.69 -2.81
CA LEU A 12 -11.40 -14.79 -1.69
C LEU A 12 -10.29 -14.64 -0.62
N CYS A 13 -9.18 -15.38 -0.69
CA CYS A 13 -8.15 -15.34 0.36
C CYS A 13 -6.97 -14.38 0.09
N VAL A 14 -6.92 -13.67 -1.05
CA VAL A 14 -5.79 -12.77 -1.39
C VAL A 14 -6.07 -11.29 -1.06
N ILE A 15 -7.30 -10.92 -0.68
CA ILE A 15 -7.70 -9.51 -0.46
C ILE A 15 -7.68 -9.09 1.03
N ALA A 16 -7.40 -9.99 1.98
CA ALA A 16 -7.47 -9.70 3.42
C ALA A 16 -6.16 -9.16 4.07
N LEU A 17 -5.13 -8.81 3.29
CA LEU A 17 -3.81 -8.41 3.83
C LEU A 17 -3.51 -6.90 3.78
N SER A 18 -4.50 -6.05 3.52
CA SER A 18 -4.33 -4.58 3.46
C SER A 18 -5.10 -3.78 4.52
N LEU A 19 -5.61 -4.43 5.58
CA LEU A 19 -6.33 -3.75 6.67
C LEU A 19 -5.99 -4.41 8.00
N LEU A 20 -4.92 -3.99 8.67
CA LEU A 20 -4.72 -4.07 10.13
C LEU A 20 -3.34 -3.46 10.48
N GLY A 21 -3.34 -2.24 11.03
CA GLY A 21 -2.10 -1.56 11.41
C GLY A 21 -2.35 -0.17 12.01
N CYS A 22 -3.32 -0.05 12.91
CA CYS A 22 -3.48 1.11 13.80
C CYS A 22 -4.15 0.62 15.10
N GLY A 23 -3.39 0.60 16.19
CA GLY A 23 -3.87 0.15 17.50
C GLY A 23 -2.79 0.22 18.56
N GLY A 24 -2.38 1.45 18.90
CA GLY A 24 -1.54 1.71 20.08
C GLY A 24 -2.37 1.70 21.36
N GLY A 25 -1.86 1.03 22.40
CA GLY A 25 -2.38 1.08 23.76
C GLY A 25 -1.29 1.56 24.71
N SER A 26 -1.50 2.73 25.32
CA SER A 26 -0.65 3.35 26.32
C SER A 26 -1.09 2.98 27.75
N GLY A 27 -0.15 2.89 28.69
CA GLY A 27 -0.36 3.40 30.05
C GLY A 27 0.13 2.52 31.19
N GLY A 28 1.10 3.02 31.97
CA GLY A 28 1.46 2.45 33.28
C GLY A 28 2.74 3.04 33.89
N GLU A 29 2.66 4.25 34.43
CA GLU A 29 3.70 5.01 35.13
C GLU A 29 4.30 4.31 36.36
N SER A 30 5.59 4.57 36.66
CA SER A 30 6.04 4.86 38.05
C SER A 30 7.44 5.50 38.14
N ALA A 31 7.41 6.81 38.42
CA ALA A 31 8.13 7.55 39.46
C ALA A 31 9.62 7.26 39.81
N GLN A 32 10.43 8.28 39.49
CA GLN A 32 11.25 9.11 40.40
C GLN A 32 12.57 8.63 41.04
N THR A 33 13.48 9.62 41.06
CA THR A 33 14.72 9.81 41.84
C THR A 33 15.97 9.14 41.24
N GLY A 34 17.13 9.77 41.07
CA GLY A 34 17.60 11.13 41.33
C GLY A 34 19.13 11.14 41.45
N SER A 35 19.77 12.18 40.89
CA SER A 35 21.03 12.81 41.35
C SER A 35 22.39 12.07 41.27
N GLY A 36 23.33 12.75 40.59
CA GLY A 36 24.77 12.83 40.92
C GLY A 36 25.63 11.91 40.06
N GLY A 37 26.71 12.33 39.38
CA GLY A 37 27.58 13.49 39.52
C GLY A 37 29.02 13.02 39.29
N SER A 38 29.88 13.91 38.78
CA SER A 38 31.34 13.77 38.51
C SER A 38 31.73 12.87 37.31
N GLY A 39 32.57 13.27 36.36
CA GLY A 39 33.58 14.34 36.31
C GLY A 39 34.97 13.70 36.21
N GLY A 40 35.68 13.84 35.09
CA GLY A 40 37.04 13.29 34.97
C GLY A 40 37.64 13.29 33.56
N SER A 41 38.21 14.43 33.20
CA SER A 41 39.17 14.77 32.14
C SER A 41 40.33 13.80 31.81
N GLY A 42 40.80 13.89 30.55
CA GLY A 42 42.19 13.67 30.10
C GLY A 42 42.31 12.56 29.05
N GLY A 43 42.99 12.69 27.91
CA GLY A 43 43.86 13.72 27.37
C GLY A 43 44.32 13.32 25.96
N SER A 44 44.79 14.33 25.24
CA SER A 44 45.21 14.49 23.85
C SER A 44 46.44 13.71 23.34
N GLY A 45 46.54 13.62 22.00
CA GLY A 45 47.78 13.58 21.20
C GLY A 45 47.82 12.38 20.22
N GLY A 46 48.16 12.44 18.94
CA GLY A 46 48.70 13.43 17.98
C GLY A 46 49.13 12.62 16.73
N SER A 47 48.66 12.92 15.52
CA SER A 47 49.33 13.69 14.44
C SER A 47 50.58 13.06 13.77
N GLY A 48 50.52 12.97 12.43
CA GLY A 48 51.68 12.93 11.50
C GLY A 48 51.88 11.56 10.79
N GLY A 49 52.12 11.46 9.48
CA GLY A 49 52.48 12.44 8.47
C GLY A 49 52.57 11.80 7.07
N SER A 50 53.09 12.60 6.13
CA SER A 50 52.84 12.60 4.70
C SER A 50 53.95 11.98 3.84
N GLY A 51 53.59 11.55 2.62
CA GLY A 51 54.33 11.88 1.38
C GLY A 51 55.26 10.82 0.76
N GLY A 52 55.19 10.67 -0.58
CA GLY A 52 56.26 10.08 -1.40
C GLY A 52 55.81 9.61 -2.78
N SER A 53 56.31 10.26 -3.84
CA SER A 53 56.07 9.96 -5.26
C SER A 53 57.28 9.31 -5.94
N GLY A 54 57.04 8.47 -6.95
CA GLY A 54 57.88 8.33 -8.17
C GLY A 54 58.84 7.13 -8.27
N GLY A 55 58.84 6.47 -9.45
CA GLY A 55 59.99 5.69 -9.95
C GLY A 55 59.66 4.42 -10.76
N GLU A 56 59.78 4.49 -12.09
CA GLU A 56 59.88 3.35 -13.01
C GLU A 56 61.21 2.59 -12.87
N GLY A 57 61.23 1.28 -13.16
CA GLY A 57 62.46 0.57 -13.58
C GLY A 57 62.63 -0.90 -13.16
N GLY A 58 62.19 -1.82 -14.03
CA GLY A 58 62.95 -3.00 -14.50
C GLY A 58 63.42 -4.13 -13.56
N GLY A 59 62.75 -5.28 -13.65
CA GLY A 59 63.35 -6.59 -13.98
C GLY A 59 63.95 -7.47 -12.87
N GLY A 60 63.40 -8.68 -12.70
CA GLY A 60 64.14 -9.84 -12.19
C GLY A 60 63.38 -10.80 -11.25
N ASP A 61 62.80 -11.85 -11.85
CA ASP A 61 62.52 -13.21 -11.35
C ASP A 61 62.13 -13.46 -9.88
N GLY A 62 60.90 -13.99 -9.71
CA GLY A 62 60.50 -14.71 -8.51
C GLY A 62 59.14 -15.39 -8.67
N SER A 63 59.16 -16.72 -8.84
CA SER A 63 58.05 -17.69 -8.66
C SER A 63 56.70 -17.37 -9.31
N GLY A 64 56.45 -17.99 -10.47
CA GLY A 64 55.14 -17.98 -11.11
C GLY A 64 54.08 -18.66 -10.25
N ASP A 65 53.13 -17.85 -9.76
CA ASP A 65 51.76 -18.30 -9.58
C ASP A 65 51.18 -18.57 -10.98
N PRO A 66 50.37 -19.63 -11.17
CA PRO A 66 49.71 -19.83 -12.45
C PRO A 66 48.81 -18.61 -12.69
N ASP A 67 49.13 -17.89 -13.76
CA ASP A 67 48.31 -16.81 -14.32
C ASP A 67 46.93 -17.40 -14.61
N ILE A 68 46.00 -17.27 -13.65
CA ILE A 68 44.59 -17.61 -13.84
C ILE A 68 44.06 -16.51 -14.76
N THR A 69 44.22 -16.70 -16.07
CA THR A 69 43.49 -15.92 -17.07
C THR A 69 42.00 -16.01 -16.70
N PRO A 70 41.35 -14.90 -16.30
CA PRO A 70 39.94 -14.96 -15.93
C PRO A 70 39.15 -15.44 -17.14
N THR A 71 38.34 -16.48 -16.93
CA THR A 71 37.45 -17.02 -17.95
C THR A 71 36.58 -15.89 -18.50
N PRO A 72 36.51 -15.67 -19.83
CA PRO A 72 35.67 -14.61 -20.39
C PRO A 72 34.22 -14.81 -19.96
N GLN A 73 33.63 -13.81 -19.28
CA GLN A 73 32.22 -13.84 -18.92
C GLN A 73 31.35 -13.82 -20.18
N THR A 74 30.23 -14.55 -20.15
CA THR A 74 29.19 -14.42 -21.18
C THR A 74 28.50 -13.06 -21.08
N ALA A 75 27.79 -12.66 -22.14
CA ALA A 75 27.00 -11.44 -22.15
C ALA A 75 25.98 -11.40 -20.99
N VAL A 76 25.28 -12.51 -20.76
CA VAL A 76 24.32 -12.66 -19.65
C VAL A 76 25.01 -12.54 -18.29
N GLN A 77 26.17 -13.18 -18.08
CA GLN A 77 26.91 -13.05 -16.81
C GLN A 77 27.36 -11.61 -16.53
N LYS A 78 27.74 -10.88 -17.58
CA LYS A 78 28.08 -9.47 -17.46
C LYS A 78 26.86 -8.62 -17.13
N ALA A 79 25.72 -8.88 -17.75
CA ALA A 79 24.46 -8.22 -17.42
C ALA A 79 24.02 -8.50 -15.97
N LEU A 80 24.11 -9.75 -15.51
CA LEU A 80 23.78 -10.17 -14.14
C LEU A 80 24.64 -9.50 -13.06
N SER A 81 25.92 -9.26 -13.34
CA SER A 81 26.85 -8.64 -12.39
C SER A 81 26.83 -7.11 -12.40
N THR A 82 26.37 -6.49 -13.48
CA THR A 82 26.36 -5.02 -13.62
C THR A 82 24.97 -4.41 -13.53
N GLY A 83 23.93 -5.22 -13.70
CA GLY A 83 22.57 -4.74 -13.93
C GLY A 83 22.37 -4.12 -15.31
N ASP A 84 23.28 -4.28 -16.27
CA ASP A 84 23.18 -3.64 -17.57
C ASP A 84 22.74 -4.64 -18.65
N ALA A 85 21.45 -4.57 -19.01
CA ALA A 85 20.86 -5.43 -20.03
C ALA A 85 21.46 -5.19 -21.43
N SER A 86 22.12 -4.06 -21.68
CA SER A 86 22.70 -3.72 -23.00
C SER A 86 23.85 -4.62 -23.43
N TYR A 87 24.43 -5.40 -22.51
CA TYR A 87 25.45 -6.40 -22.86
C TYR A 87 24.89 -7.57 -23.66
N VAL A 88 23.58 -7.84 -23.54
CA VAL A 88 22.90 -8.94 -24.23
C VAL A 88 22.17 -8.39 -25.44
N THR A 89 22.52 -8.88 -26.63
CA THR A 89 21.89 -8.42 -27.88
C THR A 89 20.57 -9.15 -28.14
N ASP A 90 20.53 -10.47 -27.96
CA ASP A 90 19.31 -11.28 -28.10
C ASP A 90 18.65 -11.50 -26.74
N SER A 91 17.46 -10.92 -26.54
CA SER A 91 16.69 -11.05 -25.30
C SER A 91 16.40 -12.50 -24.91
N ASN A 92 16.38 -13.43 -25.89
CA ASN A 92 16.15 -14.84 -25.63
C ASN A 92 17.25 -15.49 -24.78
N GLU A 93 18.47 -14.92 -24.76
CA GLU A 93 19.55 -15.41 -23.90
C GLU A 93 19.18 -15.32 -22.42
N PHE A 94 18.41 -14.32 -21.99
CA PHE A 94 17.90 -14.23 -20.61
C PHE A 94 16.88 -15.33 -20.31
N ILE A 95 16.01 -15.63 -21.27
CA ILE A 95 14.98 -16.67 -21.13
C ILE A 95 15.64 -18.05 -21.06
N GLU A 96 16.62 -18.33 -21.92
CA GLU A 96 17.38 -19.59 -21.91
C GLU A 96 18.19 -19.75 -20.63
N ALA A 97 18.84 -18.68 -20.16
CA ALA A 97 19.52 -18.67 -18.87
C ALA A 97 18.53 -18.95 -17.72
N SER A 98 17.33 -18.37 -17.76
CA SER A 98 16.30 -18.61 -16.75
C SER A 98 15.82 -20.06 -16.75
N GLN A 99 15.61 -20.65 -17.93
CA GLN A 99 15.21 -22.06 -18.05
C GLN A 99 16.30 -23.01 -17.54
N ALA A 100 17.56 -22.74 -17.88
CA ALA A 100 18.71 -23.49 -17.39
C ALA A 100 18.87 -23.38 -15.86
N LEU A 101 18.65 -22.18 -15.31
CA LEU A 101 18.69 -21.94 -13.88
C LEU A 101 17.59 -22.70 -13.13
N VAL A 102 16.35 -22.65 -13.61
CA VAL A 102 15.21 -23.39 -13.03
C VAL A 102 15.45 -24.90 -13.07
N ALA A 103 16.00 -25.42 -14.16
CA ALA A 103 16.33 -26.84 -14.29
C ALA A 103 17.43 -27.26 -13.29
N ARG A 104 18.44 -26.42 -13.10
CA ARG A 104 19.51 -26.62 -12.11
C ARG A 104 18.97 -26.60 -10.69
N TYR A 105 18.20 -25.57 -10.30
CA TYR A 105 17.58 -25.51 -8.97
C TYR A 105 16.69 -26.72 -8.68
N ASN A 106 15.85 -27.13 -9.64
CA ASN A 106 15.05 -28.35 -9.47
C ASN A 106 15.94 -29.59 -9.26
N SER A 107 17.03 -29.73 -10.02
CA SER A 107 18.00 -30.81 -9.84
C SER A 107 18.62 -30.79 -8.44
N ASP A 108 19.10 -29.63 -7.99
CA ASP A 108 19.76 -29.47 -6.69
C ASP A 108 18.81 -29.76 -5.54
N TYR A 109 17.59 -29.21 -5.56
CA TYR A 109 16.59 -29.48 -4.53
C TYR A 109 16.09 -30.92 -4.54
N ASN A 110 16.06 -31.59 -5.70
CA ASN A 110 15.77 -33.02 -5.76
C ASN A 110 16.86 -33.87 -5.10
N LEU A 111 18.12 -33.47 -5.16
CA LEU A 111 19.20 -34.16 -4.43
C LEU A 111 18.98 -34.06 -2.92
N ILE A 112 18.54 -32.90 -2.41
CA ILE A 112 18.17 -32.74 -1.00
C ILE A 112 17.04 -33.70 -0.63
N LYS A 113 15.92 -33.65 -1.37
CA LYS A 113 14.74 -34.47 -1.10
C LYS A 113 15.05 -35.96 -1.17
N GLN A 114 15.85 -36.39 -2.16
CA GLN A 114 16.29 -37.78 -2.27
C GLN A 114 17.14 -38.22 -1.08
N ALA A 115 18.07 -37.37 -0.62
CA ALA A 115 18.94 -37.67 0.51
C ALA A 115 18.15 -37.87 1.82
N ILE A 116 17.03 -37.17 2.00
CA ILE A 116 16.23 -37.24 3.23
C ILE A 116 15.09 -38.26 3.21
N SER A 117 14.63 -38.67 2.02
CA SER A 117 13.40 -39.46 1.84
C SER A 117 13.59 -40.98 1.75
N GLN A 118 14.75 -41.54 2.13
CA GLN A 118 15.04 -42.98 2.06
C GLN A 118 15.61 -43.53 3.37
N ASN A 119 15.39 -44.81 3.66
CA ASN A 119 16.06 -45.50 4.75
C ASN A 119 17.47 -46.00 4.34
N SER A 120 18.18 -46.67 5.25
CA SER A 120 19.53 -47.20 5.00
C SER A 120 19.61 -48.25 3.88
N ASP A 121 18.49 -48.90 3.55
CA ASP A 121 18.40 -49.88 2.47
C ASP A 121 18.03 -49.24 1.11
N GLY A 122 17.82 -47.91 1.09
CA GLY A 122 17.39 -47.15 -0.09
C GLY A 122 15.88 -47.18 -0.33
N GLU A 123 15.09 -47.75 0.59
CA GLU A 123 13.63 -47.80 0.48
C GLU A 123 13.02 -46.43 0.85
N PRO A 124 12.03 -45.93 0.08
CA PRO A 124 11.38 -44.66 0.37
C PRO A 124 10.64 -44.62 1.71
N LEU A 125 10.75 -43.50 2.43
CA LEU A 125 9.98 -43.22 3.64
C LEU A 125 8.58 -42.70 3.25
N ARG A 126 7.54 -43.51 3.43
CA ARG A 126 6.19 -43.22 2.93
C ARG A 126 5.14 -43.05 4.02
N ASN A 127 5.53 -43.20 5.28
CA ASN A 127 4.64 -43.21 6.40
C ASN A 127 5.11 -42.23 7.47
N LEU A 128 5.53 -41.01 7.09
CA LEU A 128 5.98 -40.03 8.09
C LEU A 128 4.81 -39.60 8.98
N HIS A 129 5.06 -39.56 10.28
CA HIS A 129 4.14 -39.00 11.28
C HIS A 129 4.87 -37.97 12.13
N TRP A 130 4.33 -36.76 12.19
CA TRP A 130 4.77 -35.71 13.09
C TRP A 130 3.58 -34.89 13.59
N ASP A 131 3.33 -34.89 14.90
CA ASP A 131 2.47 -33.91 15.58
C ASP A 131 3.34 -32.80 16.17
N PRO A 132 3.47 -31.65 15.48
CA PRO A 132 4.28 -30.54 15.97
C PRO A 132 3.50 -29.71 17.02
N THR A 133 2.27 -30.11 17.33
CA THR A 133 1.31 -29.47 18.23
C THR A 133 0.81 -28.11 17.73
N HIS A 134 0.39 -27.25 18.66
CA HIS A 134 0.01 -25.87 18.38
C HIS A 134 1.22 -24.92 18.32
N ASP A 135 2.36 -25.32 18.90
CA ASP A 135 3.60 -24.55 18.96
C ASP A 135 4.41 -24.75 17.66
N THR A 136 3.84 -24.32 16.53
CA THR A 136 4.39 -24.50 15.18
C THR A 136 4.03 -23.33 14.29
N ALA A 137 5.00 -22.80 13.56
CA ALA A 137 4.73 -21.83 12.51
C ALA A 137 4.33 -22.50 11.20
N ILE A 138 3.64 -21.75 10.35
CA ILE A 138 3.56 -22.02 8.93
C ILE A 138 4.55 -21.09 8.24
N ILE A 139 5.41 -21.65 7.40
CA ILE A 139 6.49 -20.93 6.71
C ILE A 139 6.36 -21.08 5.20
N LEU A 140 7.06 -20.26 4.42
CA LEU A 140 7.20 -20.44 2.97
C LEU A 140 8.67 -20.30 2.55
N PRO A 141 9.10 -21.06 1.53
CA PRO A 141 10.43 -20.92 0.96
C PRO A 141 10.55 -19.66 0.10
N THR A 142 11.79 -19.26 -0.16
CA THR A 142 12.14 -18.29 -1.20
C THR A 142 12.84 -19.03 -2.34
N TYR A 143 12.22 -19.03 -3.52
CA TYR A 143 12.74 -19.73 -4.69
C TYR A 143 14.16 -19.25 -5.04
N GLY A 144 15.04 -20.19 -5.38
CA GLY A 144 16.46 -19.92 -5.65
C GLY A 144 17.36 -19.95 -4.42
N PHE A 145 16.80 -19.85 -3.21
CA PHE A 145 17.53 -20.01 -1.95
C PHE A 145 17.25 -21.35 -1.30
N ASN A 146 15.96 -21.69 -1.20
CA ASN A 146 15.50 -22.90 -0.53
C ASN A 146 14.22 -23.44 -1.17
N ASP A 147 13.89 -24.69 -0.84
CA ASP A 147 12.70 -25.39 -1.31
C ASP A 147 12.03 -26.18 -0.19
N VAL A 148 10.78 -26.55 -0.42
CA VAL A 148 9.97 -27.32 0.52
C VAL A 148 10.54 -28.73 0.68
N ILE A 149 10.74 -29.13 1.93
CA ILE A 149 11.08 -30.51 2.30
C ILE A 149 9.99 -31.20 3.13
N LEU A 150 9.07 -30.44 3.73
CA LEU A 150 8.01 -30.99 4.57
C LEU A 150 6.73 -30.16 4.52
N LYS A 151 5.58 -30.81 4.35
CA LYS A 151 4.24 -30.21 4.41
C LYS A 151 3.33 -30.97 5.36
N THR A 152 2.40 -30.27 5.99
CA THR A 152 1.28 -30.88 6.70
C THR A 152 0.33 -31.59 5.74
N ASN A 153 -0.46 -32.52 6.23
CA ASN A 153 -1.59 -33.11 5.48
C ASN A 153 -2.78 -33.46 6.38
N LYS A 154 -2.70 -33.15 7.67
CA LYS A 154 -3.67 -33.61 8.67
C LYS A 154 -3.90 -32.55 9.74
N ALA A 155 -5.16 -32.27 10.08
CA ALA A 155 -5.50 -31.64 11.35
C ALA A 155 -5.44 -32.70 12.47
N MET A 156 -4.58 -32.48 13.47
CA MET A 156 -4.36 -33.44 14.57
C MET A 156 -5.45 -33.40 15.64
N ILE A 157 -6.48 -32.57 15.44
CA ILE A 157 -7.65 -32.44 16.29
C ILE A 157 -8.94 -32.44 15.46
N ASP A 158 -10.05 -32.76 16.12
CA ASP A 158 -11.37 -32.71 15.52
C ASP A 158 -11.85 -31.26 15.30
N GLY A 159 -12.65 -31.05 14.25
CA GLY A 159 -13.31 -29.77 13.96
C GLY A 159 -12.53 -28.83 13.04
N TYR A 160 -11.37 -29.25 12.52
CA TYR A 160 -10.60 -28.53 11.52
C TYR A 160 -10.36 -29.38 10.28
N ASP A 161 -10.31 -28.73 9.12
CA ASP A 161 -10.03 -29.37 7.84
C ASP A 161 -8.53 -29.67 7.67
N ASP A 162 -8.24 -30.81 7.03
CA ASP A 162 -6.91 -31.19 6.60
C ASP A 162 -6.37 -30.17 5.57
N GLN A 163 -5.11 -29.74 5.72
CA GLN A 163 -4.49 -28.72 4.88
C GLN A 163 -3.03 -29.07 4.58
N GLU A 164 -2.59 -28.70 3.36
CA GLU A 164 -1.20 -28.80 2.94
C GLU A 164 -0.48 -27.47 3.08
N LEU A 165 0.22 -27.29 4.20
CA LEU A 165 1.01 -26.09 4.50
C LEU A 165 2.45 -26.48 4.80
N VAL A 166 3.39 -25.60 4.47
CA VAL A 166 4.82 -25.87 4.59
C VAL A 166 5.27 -25.67 6.04
N ILE A 167 5.99 -26.66 6.56
CA ILE A 167 6.58 -26.65 7.92
C ILE A 167 8.06 -27.06 7.92
N GLY A 168 8.65 -27.27 6.75
CA GLY A 168 10.06 -27.57 6.61
C GLY A 168 10.59 -27.13 5.25
N ILE A 169 11.75 -26.46 5.27
CA ILE A 169 12.48 -26.03 4.08
C ILE A 169 13.96 -26.37 4.19
N ALA A 170 14.65 -26.51 3.06
CA ALA A 170 16.09 -26.64 3.01
C ALA A 170 16.65 -26.04 1.72
N GLY A 171 17.91 -25.62 1.78
CA GLY A 171 18.55 -24.95 0.67
C GLY A 171 20.03 -24.70 0.86
N TYR A 172 20.53 -23.80 0.03
CA TYR A 172 21.93 -23.41 0.00
C TYR A 172 22.02 -21.89 0.06
N THR A 173 23.03 -21.38 0.75
CA THR A 173 23.50 -20.01 0.57
C THR A 173 24.23 -19.89 -0.77
N SER A 174 24.49 -18.66 -1.23
CA SER A 174 25.21 -18.41 -2.50
C SER A 174 26.61 -19.03 -2.57
N ASP A 175 27.27 -19.22 -1.42
CA ASP A 175 28.58 -19.89 -1.28
C ASP A 175 28.47 -21.42 -1.10
N ASN A 176 27.27 -21.98 -1.28
CA ASN A 176 26.93 -23.40 -1.13
C ASN A 176 26.96 -23.95 0.31
N SER A 177 26.91 -23.10 1.34
CA SER A 177 26.65 -23.57 2.71
C SER A 177 25.23 -24.12 2.82
N ARG A 178 25.08 -25.25 3.52
CA ARG A 178 23.78 -25.94 3.66
C ARG A 178 23.00 -25.34 4.82
N TYR A 179 21.69 -25.20 4.62
CA TYR A 179 20.81 -24.93 5.75
C TYR A 179 19.46 -25.60 5.59
N ALA A 180 18.82 -25.82 6.73
CA ALA A 180 17.45 -26.28 6.82
C ALA A 180 16.73 -25.55 7.94
N ALA A 181 15.42 -25.45 7.82
CA ALA A 181 14.57 -24.91 8.87
C ALA A 181 13.33 -25.79 9.06
N LEU A 182 13.03 -26.11 10.31
CA LEU A 182 11.79 -26.75 10.71
C LEU A 182 10.96 -25.75 11.51
N ALA A 183 9.66 -25.69 11.20
CA ALA A 183 8.76 -24.72 11.78
C ALA A 183 8.31 -25.04 13.21
N SER A 184 8.92 -26.05 13.83
CA SER A 184 8.84 -26.41 15.25
C SER A 184 10.07 -27.26 15.60
N ASN A 185 10.29 -27.53 16.89
CA ASN A 185 11.34 -28.45 17.35
C ASN A 185 10.81 -29.89 17.49
N PRO A 186 11.08 -30.81 16.54
CA PRO A 186 10.58 -32.19 16.61
C PRO A 186 11.20 -32.98 17.76
N PHE A 187 12.39 -32.61 18.21
CA PHE A 187 13.08 -33.27 19.32
C PHE A 187 12.36 -32.97 20.64
N ARG A 188 11.92 -31.72 20.83
CA ARG A 188 11.06 -31.33 21.94
C ARG A 188 9.75 -32.12 21.92
N THR A 189 9.04 -32.13 20.79
CA THR A 189 7.73 -32.79 20.75
C THR A 189 7.86 -34.27 21.03
N LYS A 190 8.87 -34.96 20.48
CA LYS A 190 9.15 -36.37 20.78
C LYS A 190 9.46 -36.61 22.26
N GLN A 191 10.27 -35.76 22.89
CA GLN A 191 10.58 -35.92 24.32
C GLN A 191 9.35 -35.73 25.21
N ARG A 192 8.49 -34.77 24.90
CA ARG A 192 7.28 -34.47 25.69
C ARG A 192 6.14 -35.46 25.39
N PHE A 193 6.01 -35.87 24.14
CA PHE A 193 4.97 -36.72 23.61
C PHE A 193 5.60 -37.80 22.71
N PRO A 194 5.93 -38.98 23.25
CA PRO A 194 6.66 -40.03 22.52
C PRO A 194 6.02 -40.45 21.19
N ASP A 195 4.69 -40.39 21.11
CA ASP A 195 3.94 -40.76 19.90
C ASP A 195 3.90 -39.65 18.85
N SER A 196 4.40 -38.45 19.15
CA SER A 196 4.38 -37.31 18.21
C SER A 196 5.29 -37.51 17.00
N VAL A 197 6.27 -38.42 17.04
CA VAL A 197 7.21 -38.72 15.96
C VAL A 197 7.33 -40.23 15.86
N ASN A 198 7.05 -40.81 14.69
CA ASN A 198 7.23 -42.25 14.48
C ASN A 198 8.65 -42.61 13.98
N GLU A 199 8.94 -43.90 13.81
CA GLU A 199 10.28 -44.38 13.42
C GLU A 199 10.72 -43.92 12.03
N GLU A 200 9.81 -43.87 11.05
CA GLU A 200 10.16 -43.33 9.72
C GLU A 200 10.47 -41.83 9.80
N MET A 201 9.71 -41.06 10.59
CA MET A 201 10.03 -39.65 10.83
C MET A 201 11.34 -39.49 11.60
N ASN A 202 11.67 -40.39 12.53
CA ASN A 202 12.97 -40.39 13.20
C ASN A 202 14.13 -40.65 12.23
N THR A 203 13.92 -41.56 11.27
CA THR A 203 14.88 -41.83 10.18
C THR A 203 15.02 -40.59 9.28
N TRP A 204 13.91 -39.96 8.90
CA TRP A 204 13.90 -38.74 8.11
C TRP A 204 14.65 -37.59 8.80
N LEU A 205 14.43 -37.39 10.11
CA LEU A 205 15.14 -36.38 10.91
C LEU A 205 16.64 -36.66 10.97
N LYS A 206 17.05 -37.93 11.08
CA LYS A 206 18.45 -38.33 11.02
C LYS A 206 19.06 -37.99 9.66
N ASN A 207 18.38 -38.33 8.57
CA ASN A 207 18.85 -37.99 7.23
C ASN A 207 18.94 -36.48 7.02
N LEU A 208 18.00 -35.70 7.58
CA LEU A 208 18.06 -34.24 7.53
C LEU A 208 19.31 -33.71 8.25
N VAL A 209 19.59 -34.19 9.47
CA VAL A 209 20.78 -33.79 10.24
C VAL A 209 22.07 -34.18 9.50
N THR A 210 22.13 -35.38 8.94
CA THR A 210 23.24 -35.85 8.11
C THR A 210 23.43 -34.99 6.86
N TRP A 211 22.34 -34.66 6.16
CA TRP A 211 22.40 -33.84 4.95
C TRP A 211 22.88 -32.43 5.29
N VAL A 212 22.30 -31.79 6.32
CA VAL A 212 22.65 -30.40 6.65
C VAL A 212 24.09 -30.31 7.16
N SER A 213 24.55 -31.20 8.04
CA SER A 213 25.94 -31.22 8.52
C SER A 213 26.96 -31.55 7.42
N GLY A 214 26.51 -32.16 6.31
CA GLY A 214 27.38 -32.66 5.25
C GLY A 214 28.19 -33.90 5.63
N THR A 215 27.89 -34.53 6.78
CA THR A 215 28.59 -35.72 7.29
C THR A 215 27.66 -36.63 8.08
N ASP A 216 27.84 -37.95 7.93
CA ASP A 216 27.05 -38.97 8.65
C ASP A 216 27.36 -39.03 10.15
N ALA A 217 28.48 -38.45 10.58
CA ALA A 217 28.98 -38.50 11.95
C ALA A 217 29.58 -37.16 12.39
N PRO A 218 28.76 -36.10 12.54
CA PRO A 218 29.23 -34.81 13.06
C PRO A 218 29.89 -35.01 14.42
N GLN A 219 31.05 -34.38 14.61
CA GLN A 219 31.89 -34.48 15.81
C GLN A 219 31.72 -33.27 16.71
N ASN A 220 31.44 -32.09 16.16
CA ASN A 220 31.27 -30.84 16.91
C ASN A 220 29.99 -30.14 16.47
N VAL A 221 29.04 -29.93 17.39
CA VAL A 221 27.79 -29.21 17.12
C VAL A 221 27.67 -28.04 18.09
N VAL A 222 27.31 -26.87 17.58
CA VAL A 222 26.97 -25.71 18.41
C VAL A 222 25.46 -25.56 18.49
N LEU A 223 24.92 -25.48 19.70
CA LEU A 223 23.53 -25.08 19.98
C LEU A 223 23.54 -23.65 20.49
N ALA A 224 22.68 -22.80 19.94
CA ALA A 224 22.53 -21.42 20.38
C ALA A 224 21.08 -20.93 20.30
N GLN A 225 20.64 -20.11 21.24
CA GLN A 225 19.30 -19.51 21.26
C GLN A 225 18.18 -20.55 21.30
N LEU A 226 18.40 -21.72 21.92
CA LEU A 226 17.36 -22.72 22.20
C LEU A 226 16.81 -22.49 23.62
N ASP A 227 15.49 -22.53 23.78
CA ASP A 227 14.91 -22.40 25.12
C ASP A 227 15.16 -23.65 25.98
N GLN A 228 15.16 -23.48 27.29
CA GLN A 228 15.28 -24.57 28.26
C GLN A 228 14.25 -24.42 29.39
N SER A 229 13.03 -24.00 29.03
CA SER A 229 11.91 -23.81 29.95
C SER A 229 11.10 -25.10 30.16
N HIS A 230 10.11 -25.04 31.08
CA HIS A 230 9.21 -26.17 31.33
C HIS A 230 8.44 -26.60 30.07
N TYR A 231 8.01 -25.63 29.25
CA TYR A 231 7.23 -25.89 28.05
C TYR A 231 8.12 -26.15 26.83
N PHE A 232 9.29 -25.52 26.78
CA PHE A 232 10.24 -25.63 25.67
C PHE A 232 11.62 -26.08 26.19
N PRO A 233 11.80 -27.36 26.56
CA PRO A 233 13.11 -27.93 26.91
C PRO A 233 13.95 -28.22 25.65
N ASP A 234 14.07 -27.25 24.75
CA ASP A 234 14.58 -27.43 23.40
C ASP A 234 16.07 -27.78 23.37
N ASP A 235 16.93 -27.14 24.19
CA ASP A 235 18.37 -27.47 24.24
C ASP A 235 18.57 -28.93 24.63
N GLN A 236 18.02 -29.33 25.77
CA GLN A 236 18.20 -30.69 26.30
C GLN A 236 17.57 -31.75 25.39
N ALA A 237 16.41 -31.47 24.81
CA ALA A 237 15.74 -32.38 23.87
C ALA A 237 16.58 -32.61 22.61
N THR A 238 17.07 -31.52 22.02
CA THR A 238 17.91 -31.56 20.82
C THR A 238 19.23 -32.28 21.11
N ARG A 239 19.89 -31.93 22.22
CA ARG A 239 21.12 -32.56 22.69
C ARG A 239 20.98 -34.06 22.86
N ASN A 240 19.97 -34.51 23.61
CA ASN A 240 19.73 -35.93 23.86
C ASN A 240 19.46 -36.69 22.56
N TRP A 241 18.62 -36.11 21.70
CA TRP A 241 18.28 -36.77 20.44
C TRP A 241 19.52 -36.95 19.55
N LEU A 242 20.38 -35.92 19.43
CA LEU A 242 21.62 -35.98 18.66
C LEU A 242 22.59 -37.04 19.21
N THR A 243 22.78 -37.09 20.53
CA THR A 243 23.68 -38.09 21.15
C THR A 243 23.16 -39.51 20.97
N ASP A 244 21.84 -39.70 21.07
CA ASP A 244 21.21 -41.03 21.02
C ASP A 244 21.09 -41.57 19.58
N ASN A 245 20.88 -40.69 18.59
CA ASN A 245 20.53 -41.11 17.22
C ASN A 245 21.62 -40.84 16.17
N VAL A 246 22.54 -39.91 16.43
CA VAL A 246 23.55 -39.44 15.46
C VAL A 246 24.95 -39.86 15.87
N ASN A 247 25.51 -39.28 16.93
CA ASN A 247 26.86 -39.60 17.43
C ASN A 247 26.97 -39.39 18.94
N ALA A 248 27.04 -40.48 19.70
CA ALA A 248 27.13 -40.44 21.16
C ALA A 248 28.42 -39.79 21.72
N SER A 249 29.45 -39.61 20.88
CA SER A 249 30.74 -39.01 21.26
C SER A 249 30.92 -37.57 20.76
N MET A 250 29.88 -36.96 20.16
CA MET A 250 29.99 -35.59 19.67
C MET A 250 30.17 -34.58 20.82
N ALA A 251 30.97 -33.55 20.57
CA ALA A 251 31.07 -32.40 21.46
C ALA A 251 29.94 -31.41 21.15
N ILE A 252 29.21 -31.03 22.19
CA ILE A 252 28.18 -29.99 22.15
C ILE A 252 28.46 -29.00 23.27
N ASN A 253 28.43 -27.70 22.99
CA ASN A 253 28.60 -26.67 24.02
C ASN A 253 27.59 -26.82 25.16
N ALA A 254 27.91 -26.31 26.35
CA ALA A 254 26.95 -26.24 27.44
C ALA A 254 25.77 -25.32 27.08
N ASP A 255 24.62 -25.56 27.70
CA ASP A 255 23.42 -24.73 27.56
C ASP A 255 23.75 -23.24 27.79
N ASN A 256 23.20 -22.37 26.95
CA ASN A 256 23.43 -20.92 26.89
C ASN A 256 24.91 -20.47 26.70
N ALA A 257 25.88 -21.38 26.55
CA ALA A 257 27.30 -21.01 26.49
C ALA A 257 27.70 -20.29 25.18
N CYS A 258 26.91 -20.45 24.13
CA CYS A 258 27.14 -19.87 22.80
C CYS A 258 26.04 -18.89 22.39
N ASP A 259 25.30 -18.36 23.35
CA ASP A 259 24.19 -17.45 23.11
C ASP A 259 24.65 -15.99 22.95
N GLY A 260 23.86 -15.21 22.21
CA GLY A 260 24.08 -13.78 22.00
C GLY A 260 25.49 -13.47 21.49
N SER A 261 26.17 -12.58 22.20
CA SER A 261 27.54 -12.12 21.88
C SER A 261 28.60 -13.24 21.81
N GLN A 262 28.35 -14.39 22.43
CA GLN A 262 29.31 -15.49 22.48
C GLN A 262 29.27 -16.40 21.25
N LEU A 263 28.21 -16.30 20.43
CA LEU A 263 28.01 -17.19 19.29
C LEU A 263 29.21 -17.17 18.33
N SER A 264 29.66 -15.98 17.93
CA SER A 264 30.79 -15.83 17.00
C SER A 264 32.05 -16.52 17.52
N GLN A 265 32.37 -16.32 18.81
CA GLN A 265 33.53 -16.93 19.44
C GLN A 265 33.42 -18.46 19.49
N CYS A 266 32.24 -19.00 19.77
CA CYS A 266 32.01 -20.44 19.76
C CYS A 266 32.23 -21.05 18.37
N LEU A 267 31.79 -20.38 17.31
CA LEU A 267 31.96 -20.85 15.94
C LEU A 267 33.44 -20.88 15.54
N GLU A 268 34.19 -19.81 15.84
CA GLU A 268 35.62 -19.71 15.53
C GLU A 268 36.48 -20.69 16.35
N ALA A 269 36.17 -20.85 17.64
CA ALA A 269 36.98 -21.69 18.52
C ALA A 269 36.79 -23.18 18.25
N ASN A 270 35.60 -23.60 17.81
CA ASN A 270 35.25 -25.01 17.68
C ASN A 270 35.18 -25.50 16.23
N ASN A 271 35.06 -24.59 15.24
CA ASN A 271 34.84 -24.91 13.83
C ASN A 271 33.81 -26.06 13.64
N PRO A 272 32.56 -25.87 14.13
CA PRO A 272 31.59 -26.94 14.23
C PRO A 272 31.14 -27.48 12.87
N ASP A 273 30.71 -28.74 12.85
CA ASP A 273 30.09 -29.39 11.69
C ASP A 273 28.64 -28.92 11.47
N LEU A 274 28.00 -28.35 12.50
CA LEU A 274 26.63 -27.85 12.45
C LEU A 274 26.38 -26.81 13.55
N LEU A 275 25.76 -25.70 13.17
CA LEU A 275 25.08 -24.78 14.08
C LEU A 275 23.59 -25.10 14.12
N ILE A 276 23.02 -25.33 15.30
CA ILE A 276 21.57 -25.40 15.49
C ILE A 276 21.15 -24.16 16.27
N VAL A 277 20.19 -23.42 15.72
CA VAL A 277 19.76 -22.13 16.26
C VAL A 277 18.24 -22.01 16.31
N SER A 278 17.71 -21.27 17.29
CA SER A 278 16.29 -20.92 17.37
C SER A 278 16.12 -19.42 17.64
N GLN A 279 14.87 -18.99 17.84
CA GLN A 279 14.51 -17.58 18.02
C GLN A 279 14.42 -17.14 19.48
N LYS A 280 14.99 -17.90 20.43
CA LYS A 280 14.96 -17.54 21.85
C LYS A 280 16.09 -16.56 22.19
N LEU A 281 15.77 -15.28 22.27
CA LEU A 281 16.70 -14.26 22.75
C LEU A 281 16.68 -14.19 24.29
N ASN A 282 17.84 -14.29 24.94
CA ASN A 282 17.95 -14.14 26.39
C ASN A 282 17.97 -12.67 26.81
N ALA A 283 17.62 -12.42 28.08
CA ALA A 283 17.67 -11.08 28.64
C ALA A 283 19.11 -10.53 28.62
N GLY A 284 19.32 -9.41 27.91
CA GLY A 284 20.62 -8.77 27.76
C GLY A 284 21.37 -9.12 26.47
N ASP A 285 20.90 -10.13 25.71
CA ASP A 285 21.45 -10.44 24.40
C ASP A 285 20.97 -9.45 23.34
N SER A 286 21.79 -9.25 22.30
CA SER A 286 21.47 -8.42 21.14
C SER A 286 21.12 -9.30 19.94
N ILE A 287 20.10 -8.90 19.19
CA ILE A 287 19.74 -9.52 17.89
C ILE A 287 20.92 -9.44 16.92
N ASP A 288 21.64 -8.31 16.91
CA ASP A 288 22.76 -8.08 15.99
C ASP A 288 23.92 -9.05 16.24
N ASP A 289 24.17 -9.42 17.49
CA ASP A 289 25.23 -10.36 17.84
C ASP A 289 24.89 -11.78 17.36
N VAL A 290 23.64 -12.20 17.48
CA VAL A 290 23.16 -13.49 16.97
C VAL A 290 23.25 -13.52 15.45
N LEU A 291 22.75 -12.48 14.77
CA LEU A 291 22.85 -12.36 13.31
C LEU A 291 24.29 -12.36 12.83
N LYS A 292 25.19 -11.68 13.53
CA LYS A 292 26.62 -11.70 13.23
C LYS A 292 27.18 -13.12 13.31
N GLY A 293 26.80 -13.89 14.34
CA GLY A 293 27.19 -15.29 14.46
C GLY A 293 26.64 -16.17 13.33
N VAL A 294 25.36 -16.03 12.96
CA VAL A 294 24.76 -16.78 11.86
C VAL A 294 25.42 -16.44 10.52
N ARG A 295 25.68 -15.15 10.25
CA ARG A 295 26.44 -14.70 9.07
C ARG A 295 27.85 -15.26 9.05
N LEU A 296 28.52 -15.29 10.21
CA LEU A 296 29.83 -15.89 10.34
C LEU A 296 29.80 -17.38 10.01
N ALA A 297 28.76 -18.10 10.48
CA ALA A 297 28.56 -19.51 10.14
C ALA A 297 28.48 -19.70 8.62
N PHE A 298 27.59 -18.96 7.95
CA PHE A 298 27.47 -19.02 6.48
C PHE A 298 28.78 -18.69 5.78
N SER A 299 29.44 -17.57 6.12
CA SER A 299 30.70 -17.16 5.50
C SER A 299 31.86 -18.15 5.66
N ASN A 300 31.80 -19.00 6.70
CA ASN A 300 32.79 -20.06 6.95
C ASN A 300 32.31 -21.42 6.45
N ASN A 301 31.21 -21.49 5.68
CA ASN A 301 30.57 -22.72 5.22
C ASN A 301 30.21 -23.69 6.37
N ILE A 302 29.88 -23.15 7.54
CA ILE A 302 29.31 -23.90 8.66
C ILE A 302 27.80 -24.04 8.39
N PRO A 303 27.28 -25.27 8.27
CA PRO A 303 25.86 -25.48 8.03
C PRO A 303 24.98 -25.03 9.21
N VAL A 304 23.73 -24.64 8.90
CA VAL A 304 22.77 -24.14 9.90
C VAL A 304 21.46 -24.93 9.87
N LEU A 305 21.04 -25.45 11.02
CA LEU A 305 19.69 -25.99 11.23
C LEU A 305 18.90 -25.06 12.15
N TYR A 306 17.89 -24.41 11.60
CA TYR A 306 16.96 -23.59 12.37
C TYR A 306 15.80 -24.44 12.88
N LEU A 307 15.53 -24.39 14.19
CA LEU A 307 14.39 -25.04 14.82
C LEU A 307 13.50 -23.97 15.43
N HIS A 308 12.31 -23.77 14.89
CA HIS A 308 11.43 -22.72 15.40
C HIS A 308 10.93 -23.03 16.83
N LEU A 309 10.82 -21.99 17.66
CA LEU A 309 10.53 -22.13 19.09
C LEU A 309 9.05 -22.50 19.33
N ASP A 310 8.13 -21.62 18.96
CA ASP A 310 6.67 -21.73 19.17
C ASP A 310 5.90 -21.50 17.87
N GLY A 311 4.62 -21.10 17.91
CA GLY A 311 3.86 -20.77 16.70
C GLY A 311 4.00 -19.32 16.21
N GLY A 312 4.61 -18.46 17.03
CA GLY A 312 4.68 -17.01 16.83
C GLY A 312 6.05 -16.54 16.35
N MET A 313 6.15 -15.24 16.07
CA MET A 313 7.41 -14.58 15.69
C MET A 313 7.91 -13.69 16.81
N THR A 314 9.20 -13.85 17.15
CA THR A 314 9.95 -12.87 17.95
C THR A 314 10.71 -11.91 17.04
N ASP A 315 11.25 -10.82 17.59
CA ASP A 315 12.11 -9.90 16.81
C ASP A 315 13.37 -10.61 16.27
N LEU A 316 13.96 -11.52 17.05
CA LEU A 316 15.06 -12.37 16.58
C LEU A 316 14.58 -13.32 15.47
N GLY A 317 13.39 -13.91 15.61
CA GLY A 317 12.79 -14.75 14.57
C GLY A 317 12.61 -14.00 13.25
N ASN A 318 12.09 -12.77 13.30
CA ASN A 318 11.92 -11.92 12.12
C ASN A 318 13.27 -11.64 11.43
N ALA A 319 14.30 -11.37 12.23
CA ALA A 319 15.65 -11.14 11.75
C ALA A 319 16.28 -12.39 11.11
N LEU A 320 16.15 -13.56 11.76
CA LEU A 320 16.67 -14.83 11.25
C LEU A 320 15.94 -15.29 9.98
N PHE A 321 14.61 -15.11 9.90
CA PHE A 321 13.84 -15.42 8.70
C PHE A 321 14.29 -14.57 7.51
N ALA A 322 14.58 -13.28 7.74
CA ALA A 322 15.13 -12.42 6.70
C ALA A 322 16.52 -12.89 6.24
N GLU A 323 17.38 -13.27 7.17
CA GLU A 323 18.73 -13.78 6.89
C GLU A 323 18.72 -15.12 6.14
N MET A 324 17.79 -16.01 6.47
CA MET A 324 17.68 -17.35 5.88
C MET A 324 16.71 -17.43 4.70
N HIS A 325 16.24 -16.28 4.19
CA HIS A 325 15.30 -16.18 3.07
C HIS A 325 14.02 -17.01 3.27
N MET A 326 13.34 -16.78 4.40
CA MET A 326 12.11 -17.46 4.81
C MET A 326 10.98 -16.47 5.01
N THR A 327 9.75 -16.89 4.73
CA THR A 327 8.56 -16.08 5.00
C THR A 327 7.69 -16.74 6.07
N TYR A 328 7.28 -15.98 7.08
CA TYR A 328 6.27 -16.40 8.04
C TYR A 328 4.87 -16.21 7.46
N VAL A 329 4.04 -17.24 7.50
CA VAL A 329 2.65 -17.20 7.01
C VAL A 329 1.67 -17.05 8.16
N GLY A 330 1.93 -17.71 9.28
CA GLY A 330 1.03 -17.65 10.42
C GLY A 330 1.21 -18.77 11.42
N ASP A 331 0.48 -18.65 12.51
CA ASP A 331 0.50 -19.59 13.62
C ASP A 331 -0.38 -20.83 13.33
N ASN A 332 0.08 -22.00 13.77
CA ASN A 332 -0.66 -23.25 13.75
C ASN A 332 -1.54 -23.46 15.01
N TYR A 333 -1.66 -22.44 15.88
CA TYR A 333 -2.29 -22.52 17.20
C TYR A 333 -3.65 -23.24 17.22
N TRP A 334 -4.55 -22.82 16.33
CA TRP A 334 -5.93 -23.30 16.29
C TRP A 334 -6.08 -24.60 15.51
N ARG A 335 -5.43 -24.70 14.33
CA ARG A 335 -5.63 -25.80 13.38
C ARG A 335 -4.87 -27.06 13.79
N LYS A 336 -3.73 -26.91 14.50
CA LYS A 336 -2.85 -28.00 14.94
C LYS A 336 -2.58 -28.99 13.82
N LEU A 337 -2.16 -28.45 12.68
CA LEU A 337 -1.81 -29.22 11.50
C LEU A 337 -0.50 -29.98 11.75
N GLY A 338 -0.44 -31.22 11.27
CA GLY A 338 0.72 -32.10 11.34
C GLY A 338 0.76 -33.06 10.16
N LEU A 339 1.54 -34.12 10.31
CA LEU A 339 1.74 -35.16 9.32
C LEU A 339 1.16 -36.48 9.81
N SER A 340 0.40 -37.14 8.94
CA SER A 340 -0.08 -38.50 9.18
C SER A 340 0.00 -39.30 7.87
N ASN A 341 0.68 -40.45 7.91
CA ASN A 341 0.92 -41.32 6.76
C ASN A 341 1.44 -40.54 5.53
N TRP A 342 2.37 -39.61 5.76
CA TRP A 342 2.82 -38.68 4.72
C TRP A 342 3.98 -39.27 3.91
N ASP A 343 3.89 -39.18 2.57
CA ASP A 343 4.88 -39.72 1.64
C ASP A 343 5.97 -38.70 1.34
N SER A 344 7.21 -38.97 1.77
CA SER A 344 8.33 -38.05 1.59
C SER A 344 8.85 -37.92 0.16
N THR A 345 8.40 -38.77 -0.76
CA THR A 345 8.80 -38.71 -2.17
C THR A 345 7.90 -37.81 -3.01
N GLN A 346 6.75 -37.38 -2.48
CA GLN A 346 5.77 -36.62 -3.25
C GLN A 346 6.28 -35.24 -3.70
N LEU A 347 7.27 -34.67 -3.01
CA LEU A 347 7.87 -33.37 -3.33
C LEU A 347 8.98 -33.44 -4.39
N ILE A 348 9.42 -34.65 -4.78
CA ILE A 348 10.50 -34.84 -5.77
C ILE A 348 9.96 -34.48 -7.17
N ASN A 349 10.79 -33.79 -7.96
CA ASN A 349 10.47 -33.26 -9.29
C ASN A 349 9.35 -32.21 -9.30
N GLN A 350 9.09 -31.55 -8.16
CA GLN A 350 8.16 -30.43 -8.09
C GLN A 350 8.89 -29.11 -8.23
N VAL A 351 8.43 -28.29 -9.17
CA VAL A 351 8.74 -26.85 -9.26
C VAL A 351 7.51 -26.10 -8.78
N PRO A 352 7.66 -25.02 -7.98
CA PRO A 352 6.51 -24.25 -7.51
C PRO A 352 5.63 -23.75 -8.68
N ASP A 353 4.30 -23.84 -8.52
CA ASP A 353 3.34 -23.52 -9.59
C ASP A 353 3.51 -22.11 -10.17
N ASN A 354 3.82 -21.14 -9.32
CA ASN A 354 4.08 -19.76 -9.75
C ASN A 354 5.33 -19.69 -10.65
N ILE A 355 6.38 -20.46 -10.36
CA ILE A 355 7.59 -20.52 -11.21
C ILE A 355 7.27 -21.21 -12.53
N VAL A 356 6.46 -22.28 -12.53
CA VAL A 356 6.00 -22.93 -13.78
C VAL A 356 5.23 -21.95 -14.65
N GLN A 357 4.31 -21.18 -14.07
CA GLN A 357 3.54 -20.15 -14.78
C GLN A 357 4.43 -19.03 -15.32
N GLN A 358 5.42 -18.58 -14.55
CA GLN A 358 6.39 -17.58 -14.99
C GLN A 358 7.23 -18.09 -16.16
N GLN A 359 7.74 -19.32 -16.11
CA GLN A 359 8.47 -19.92 -17.22
C GLN A 359 7.59 -20.09 -18.47
N ALA A 360 6.30 -20.39 -18.31
CA ALA A 360 5.35 -20.45 -19.41
C ALA A 360 5.14 -19.08 -20.07
N LEU A 361 5.04 -18.00 -19.27
CA LEU A 361 5.01 -16.63 -19.76
C LEU A 361 6.28 -16.27 -20.54
N LEU A 362 7.46 -16.55 -19.99
CA LEU A 362 8.74 -16.31 -20.68
C LEU A 362 8.82 -17.06 -22.01
N GLN A 363 8.38 -18.33 -22.03
CA GLN A 363 8.37 -19.11 -23.25
C GLN A 363 7.46 -18.49 -24.32
N ARG A 364 6.27 -17.99 -23.96
CA ARG A 364 5.36 -17.30 -24.89
C ARG A 364 5.95 -16.00 -25.42
N LEU A 365 6.65 -15.24 -24.57
CA LEU A 365 7.37 -14.03 -24.98
C LEU A 365 8.51 -14.34 -25.96
N LYS A 366 9.12 -15.54 -25.88
CA LYS A 366 10.18 -16.00 -26.78
C LYS A 366 9.65 -16.43 -28.14
N ASP A 367 8.63 -17.28 -28.18
CA ASP A 367 8.18 -17.95 -29.41
C ASP A 367 6.87 -17.42 -30.01
N ASP A 368 6.30 -16.37 -29.42
CA ASP A 368 5.00 -15.79 -29.79
C ASP A 368 3.86 -16.82 -29.79
N SER A 369 3.90 -17.76 -28.85
CA SER A 369 2.85 -18.79 -28.69
C SER A 369 1.60 -18.33 -27.93
N PHE A 370 1.44 -17.03 -27.68
CA PHE A 370 0.22 -16.49 -27.06
C PHE A 370 -1.01 -16.77 -27.91
N THR A 371 -2.11 -17.18 -27.28
CA THR A 371 -3.44 -17.22 -27.89
C THR A 371 -4.32 -16.04 -27.49
N VAL A 372 -3.76 -15.10 -26.73
CA VAL A 372 -4.42 -13.86 -26.31
C VAL A 372 -5.07 -13.12 -27.48
N ASP A 373 -6.34 -12.71 -27.30
CA ASP A 373 -7.04 -11.78 -28.19
C ASP A 373 -7.34 -10.46 -27.47
N LEU A 374 -6.43 -9.50 -27.64
CA LEU A 374 -6.53 -8.17 -27.03
C LEU A 374 -7.79 -7.41 -27.48
N ASN A 375 -8.37 -7.72 -28.65
CA ASN A 375 -9.56 -7.01 -29.15
C ASN A 375 -10.83 -7.28 -28.33
N THR A 376 -10.83 -8.37 -27.55
CA THR A 376 -11.94 -8.70 -26.64
C THR A 376 -11.89 -7.92 -25.33
N CYS A 377 -10.74 -7.34 -24.97
CA CYS A 377 -10.62 -6.46 -23.81
C CYS A 377 -11.48 -5.20 -24.01
N ASP A 378 -12.04 -4.65 -22.92
CA ASP A 378 -12.69 -3.34 -22.93
C ASP A 378 -11.64 -2.22 -22.81
N ASP A 379 -11.93 -1.12 -22.11
CA ASP A 379 -10.96 -0.03 -21.89
C ASP A 379 -10.02 -0.27 -20.69
N LYS A 380 -10.37 -1.19 -19.77
CA LYS A 380 -9.69 -1.37 -18.46
C LYS A 380 -9.50 -2.81 -18.02
N SER A 381 -10.19 -3.73 -18.65
CA SER A 381 -10.28 -5.12 -18.26
C SER A 381 -10.32 -6.02 -19.49
N CYS A 382 -9.94 -7.26 -19.29
CA CYS A 382 -10.01 -8.28 -20.31
C CYS A 382 -10.88 -9.42 -19.78
N PRO A 383 -11.90 -9.87 -20.53
CA PRO A 383 -12.73 -10.99 -20.11
C PRO A 383 -11.96 -12.32 -20.25
N ASP A 384 -12.46 -13.40 -19.63
CA ASP A 384 -11.80 -14.71 -19.63
C ASP A 384 -11.47 -15.21 -21.04
N GLU A 385 -12.36 -15.01 -22.01
CA GLU A 385 -12.17 -15.41 -23.41
C GLU A 385 -11.00 -14.71 -24.12
N SER A 386 -10.45 -13.65 -23.54
CA SER A 386 -9.23 -12.99 -24.04
C SER A 386 -7.97 -13.80 -23.79
N ASN A 387 -8.02 -14.80 -22.90
CA ASN A 387 -6.89 -15.56 -22.36
C ASN A 387 -5.81 -14.73 -21.64
N MET A 388 -6.05 -13.43 -21.37
CA MET A 388 -5.09 -12.57 -20.69
C MET A 388 -4.77 -13.05 -19.26
N ASP A 389 -5.78 -13.50 -18.52
CA ASP A 389 -5.59 -13.97 -17.14
C ASP A 389 -4.66 -15.18 -17.07
N GLU A 390 -5.00 -16.23 -17.83
CA GLU A 390 -4.28 -17.50 -17.85
C GLU A 390 -2.88 -17.40 -18.46
N GLU A 391 -2.71 -16.66 -19.56
CA GLU A 391 -1.44 -16.61 -20.29
C GLU A 391 -0.51 -15.47 -19.88
N PHE A 392 -1.03 -14.39 -19.26
CA PHE A 392 -0.23 -13.21 -18.92
C PHE A 392 -0.36 -12.78 -17.46
N TYR A 393 -1.55 -12.42 -16.98
CA TYR A 393 -1.70 -11.69 -15.71
C TYR A 393 -1.29 -12.50 -14.49
N ILE A 394 -1.62 -13.79 -14.41
CA ILE A 394 -1.24 -14.59 -13.23
C ILE A 394 0.29 -14.58 -13.03
N ALA A 395 1.04 -14.86 -14.10
CA ALA A 395 2.50 -14.88 -14.06
C ALA A 395 3.10 -13.48 -13.88
N ALA A 396 2.63 -12.49 -14.65
CA ALA A 396 3.14 -11.11 -14.59
C ALA A 396 2.88 -10.46 -13.22
N ASN A 397 1.70 -10.66 -12.62
CA ASN A 397 1.39 -10.18 -11.27
C ASN A 397 2.23 -10.89 -10.21
N SER A 398 2.51 -12.18 -10.37
CA SER A 398 3.40 -12.92 -9.46
C SER A 398 4.81 -12.32 -9.47
N ILE A 399 5.38 -12.06 -10.65
CA ILE A 399 6.69 -11.40 -10.82
C ILE A 399 6.67 -10.00 -10.20
N ARG A 400 5.67 -9.19 -10.56
CA ARG A 400 5.54 -7.81 -10.06
C ARG A 400 5.46 -7.77 -8.54
N SER A 401 4.63 -8.61 -7.93
CA SER A 401 4.43 -8.64 -6.48
C SER A 401 5.72 -9.01 -5.74
N HIS A 402 6.47 -9.97 -6.28
CA HIS A 402 7.76 -10.36 -5.70
C HIS A 402 8.82 -9.25 -5.84
N LEU A 403 9.00 -8.71 -7.04
CA LEU A 403 9.96 -7.62 -7.29
C LEU A 403 9.64 -6.38 -6.46
N THR A 404 8.37 -5.97 -6.37
CA THR A 404 7.95 -4.81 -5.54
C THR A 404 8.17 -5.04 -4.04
N SER A 405 8.00 -6.27 -3.56
CA SER A 405 8.33 -6.64 -2.17
C SER A 405 9.82 -6.48 -1.89
N LEU A 406 10.69 -6.96 -2.78
CA LEU A 406 12.14 -6.80 -2.65
C LEU A 406 12.57 -5.32 -2.76
N ASP A 407 11.99 -4.57 -3.71
CA ASP A 407 12.33 -3.17 -3.97
C ASP A 407 11.97 -2.27 -2.77
N SER A 408 10.77 -2.46 -2.19
CA SER A 408 10.32 -1.72 -1.00
C SER A 408 11.14 -2.02 0.26
N LYS A 409 11.70 -3.23 0.34
CA LYS A 409 12.66 -3.63 1.40
C LYS A 409 14.08 -3.15 1.14
N LYS A 410 14.32 -2.43 0.04
CA LYS A 410 15.63 -1.91 -0.38
C LYS A 410 16.70 -2.98 -0.59
N VAL A 411 16.31 -4.20 -0.99
CA VAL A 411 17.24 -5.24 -1.41
C VAL A 411 18.00 -4.74 -2.65
N ASP A 412 19.32 -4.88 -2.68
CA ASP A 412 20.13 -4.41 -3.82
C ASP A 412 20.60 -5.61 -4.65
N LEU A 413 19.73 -6.02 -5.59
CA LEU A 413 19.90 -7.27 -6.34
C LEU A 413 21.29 -7.40 -6.96
N PHE A 414 21.84 -6.31 -7.51
CA PHE A 414 23.08 -6.34 -8.30
C PHE A 414 24.36 -6.14 -7.47
N THR A 415 24.28 -6.17 -6.14
CA THR A 415 25.45 -6.10 -5.23
C THR A 415 25.78 -7.41 -4.53
N THR A 416 24.97 -8.45 -4.77
CA THR A 416 25.16 -9.82 -4.28
C THR A 416 25.15 -10.78 -5.47
N ASP A 417 25.67 -11.99 -5.29
CA ASP A 417 25.53 -13.11 -6.25
C ASP A 417 24.15 -13.78 -6.16
N ASP A 418 23.38 -13.48 -5.11
CA ASP A 418 22.01 -13.98 -4.91
C ASP A 418 21.00 -13.49 -5.97
N TYR A 419 19.77 -13.99 -5.90
CA TYR A 419 18.63 -13.53 -6.71
C TYR A 419 18.86 -13.60 -8.23
N GLU A 420 19.65 -14.59 -8.71
CA GLU A 420 19.94 -14.76 -10.14
C GLU A 420 18.65 -14.85 -10.97
N TYR A 421 17.63 -15.54 -10.45
CA TYR A 421 16.34 -15.69 -11.13
C TYR A 421 15.62 -14.34 -11.31
N GLU A 422 15.51 -13.54 -10.25
CA GLU A 422 14.89 -12.23 -10.29
C GLU A 422 15.64 -11.26 -11.21
N LYS A 423 16.98 -11.31 -11.19
CA LYS A 423 17.81 -10.51 -12.09
C LYS A 423 17.54 -10.85 -13.56
N LEU A 424 17.38 -12.13 -13.91
CA LEU A 424 17.08 -12.55 -15.29
C LEU A 424 15.72 -12.02 -15.76
N LEU A 425 14.69 -12.10 -14.91
CA LEU A 425 13.36 -11.55 -15.20
C LEU A 425 13.43 -10.02 -15.42
N LEU A 426 14.13 -9.33 -14.52
CA LEU A 426 14.27 -7.88 -14.57
C LEU A 426 15.09 -7.39 -15.77
N LEU A 427 16.21 -8.05 -16.09
CA LEU A 427 17.06 -7.68 -17.22
C LEU A 427 16.39 -7.95 -18.57
N LEU A 428 15.55 -9.00 -18.66
CA LEU A 428 14.69 -9.21 -19.83
C LEU A 428 13.72 -8.04 -20.02
N ALA A 429 13.08 -7.59 -18.94
CA ALA A 429 12.18 -6.45 -18.97
C ALA A 429 12.90 -5.16 -19.37
N ASP A 430 14.10 -4.91 -18.83
CA ASP A 430 14.93 -3.75 -19.18
C ASP A 430 15.38 -3.76 -20.65
N HIS A 431 15.65 -4.94 -21.20
CA HIS A 431 15.95 -5.12 -22.63
C HIS A 431 14.74 -4.75 -23.49
N TYR A 432 13.57 -5.36 -23.26
CA TYR A 432 12.34 -5.02 -23.99
C TYR A 432 11.97 -3.54 -23.85
N ARG A 433 12.26 -2.93 -22.71
CA ARG A 433 12.03 -1.50 -22.45
C ARG A 433 12.72 -0.59 -23.47
N GLN A 434 13.85 -1.01 -24.02
CA GLN A 434 14.60 -0.22 -25.02
C GLN A 434 13.89 -0.18 -26.38
N ASP A 435 13.04 -1.15 -26.67
CA ASP A 435 12.31 -1.25 -27.93
C ASP A 435 10.89 -0.65 -27.87
N VAL A 436 10.42 -0.26 -26.67
CA VAL A 436 9.07 0.31 -26.47
C VAL A 436 8.90 1.59 -27.28
N GLN A 437 7.83 1.64 -28.07
CA GLN A 437 7.39 2.82 -28.81
C GLN A 437 5.91 3.07 -28.56
N TYR A 438 5.58 4.27 -28.06
CA TYR A 438 4.20 4.71 -27.85
C TYR A 438 3.71 5.64 -28.97
N PRO A 439 2.39 5.70 -29.23
CA PRO A 439 1.34 4.87 -28.63
C PRO A 439 1.24 3.47 -29.26
N MET A 440 0.67 2.53 -28.51
CA MET A 440 0.29 1.19 -28.95
C MET A 440 -1.22 0.98 -28.79
N GLY A 441 -1.79 0.04 -29.56
CA GLY A 441 -3.22 -0.27 -29.52
C GLY A 441 -3.53 -1.74 -29.80
N LYS A 442 -4.58 -2.25 -29.15
CA LYS A 442 -4.97 -3.68 -29.14
C LYS A 442 -5.31 -4.32 -30.49
N GLY A 443 -5.60 -3.49 -31.51
CA GLY A 443 -5.91 -3.93 -32.89
C GLY A 443 -4.94 -3.43 -33.95
N VAL A 444 -3.89 -2.69 -33.56
CA VAL A 444 -2.96 -2.02 -34.49
C VAL A 444 -1.50 -2.41 -34.23
N THR A 445 -1.12 -2.58 -32.97
CA THR A 445 0.21 -3.07 -32.60
C THR A 445 0.24 -4.58 -32.67
N GLU A 446 1.32 -5.15 -33.20
CA GLU A 446 1.54 -6.60 -33.16
C GLU A 446 1.46 -7.09 -31.71
N LYS A 447 0.65 -8.12 -31.48
CA LYS A 447 0.33 -8.63 -30.13
C LYS A 447 1.58 -8.89 -29.28
N ILE A 448 2.61 -9.47 -29.89
CA ILE A 448 3.86 -9.78 -29.19
C ILE A 448 4.61 -8.52 -28.73
N ASP A 449 4.62 -7.46 -29.54
CA ASP A 449 5.27 -6.20 -29.19
C ASP A 449 4.49 -5.49 -28.07
N PHE A 450 3.17 -5.55 -28.11
CA PHE A 450 2.30 -5.08 -27.03
C PHE A 450 2.61 -5.83 -25.73
N LEU A 451 2.61 -7.16 -25.74
CA LEU A 451 2.79 -7.98 -24.54
C LEU A 451 4.22 -7.93 -23.98
N ARG A 452 5.25 -7.77 -24.82
CA ARG A 452 6.63 -7.52 -24.36
C ARG A 452 6.77 -6.17 -23.69
N SER A 453 6.19 -5.12 -24.28
CA SER A 453 6.14 -3.79 -23.67
C SER A 453 5.38 -3.83 -22.35
N TYR A 454 4.23 -4.51 -22.33
CA TYR A 454 3.40 -4.66 -21.15
C TYR A 454 4.12 -5.47 -20.05
N TYR A 455 4.85 -6.53 -20.39
CA TYR A 455 5.69 -7.25 -19.43
C TYR A 455 6.75 -6.34 -18.79
N SER A 456 7.35 -5.44 -19.58
CA SER A 456 8.34 -4.49 -19.06
C SER A 456 7.75 -3.56 -17.99
N ASP A 457 6.45 -3.22 -18.06
CA ASP A 457 5.78 -2.46 -17.01
C ASP A 457 5.62 -3.25 -15.71
N TYR A 458 5.40 -4.57 -15.79
CA TYR A 458 5.19 -5.42 -14.62
C TYR A 458 6.51 -5.78 -13.90
N ALA A 459 7.64 -5.67 -14.59
CA ALA A 459 8.96 -5.98 -14.05
C ALA A 459 9.84 -4.71 -13.98
N THR A 460 9.56 -3.86 -12.99
CA THR A 460 10.31 -2.62 -12.69
C THR A 460 11.00 -2.73 -11.34
N TYR A 461 12.19 -2.16 -11.20
CA TYR A 461 12.96 -2.17 -9.95
C TYR A 461 13.86 -0.93 -9.86
N ASN A 462 13.73 -0.11 -8.81
CA ASN A 462 14.50 1.14 -8.72
C ASN A 462 15.64 1.10 -7.70
N ARG A 463 15.68 0.16 -6.74
CA ARG A 463 16.80 -0.03 -5.81
C ARG A 463 18.00 -0.67 -6.50
N ARG A 464 18.69 0.10 -7.34
CA ARG A 464 19.88 -0.30 -8.10
C ARG A 464 20.67 0.92 -8.55
N LEU A 465 21.95 0.72 -8.82
CA LEU A 465 22.83 1.79 -9.30
C LEU A 465 22.74 2.04 -10.80
N TYR A 466 22.47 1.00 -11.60
CA TYR A 466 22.33 1.15 -13.04
C TYR A 466 20.96 0.68 -13.48
N ASN A 467 20.23 1.54 -14.20
CA ASN A 467 19.00 1.21 -14.90
C ASN A 467 18.93 2.13 -16.12
N ALA A 468 18.81 1.57 -17.32
CA ALA A 468 18.80 2.37 -18.54
C ALA A 468 17.51 3.22 -18.60
N ALA A 469 17.62 4.44 -19.12
CA ALA A 469 16.45 5.25 -19.40
C ALA A 469 15.57 4.53 -20.45
N GLN A 470 14.25 4.49 -20.23
CA GLN A 470 13.34 4.07 -21.28
C GLN A 470 13.34 5.15 -22.38
N PRO A 471 13.61 4.81 -23.66
CA PRO A 471 13.72 5.82 -24.71
C PRO A 471 12.42 6.56 -24.98
N SER A 472 11.29 5.86 -24.99
CA SER A 472 9.96 6.44 -25.20
C SER A 472 9.12 6.38 -23.93
N LEU A 473 8.84 7.52 -23.33
CA LEU A 473 7.89 7.65 -22.21
C LEU A 473 6.49 8.08 -22.70
N GLY A 474 6.29 8.14 -24.02
CA GLY A 474 5.03 8.48 -24.64
C GLY A 474 4.49 9.81 -24.14
N ASN A 475 3.20 9.86 -23.81
CA ASN A 475 2.61 11.10 -23.32
C ASN A 475 2.79 11.34 -21.81
N PHE A 476 3.50 10.47 -21.07
CA PHE A 476 3.96 10.79 -19.71
C PHE A 476 5.05 11.86 -19.72
N SER A 477 6.07 11.72 -20.58
CA SER A 477 7.15 12.70 -20.76
C SER A 477 7.69 12.65 -22.19
N THR A 478 7.66 13.80 -22.86
CA THR A 478 8.11 14.06 -24.24
C THR A 478 9.41 14.88 -24.28
N LYS A 479 9.87 15.42 -23.15
CA LYS A 479 11.06 16.28 -23.09
C LYS A 479 12.36 15.49 -23.14
N SER A 480 13.35 16.07 -23.82
CA SER A 480 14.75 15.66 -23.69
C SER A 480 15.40 16.33 -22.49
N PHE A 481 16.20 15.55 -21.75
CA PHE A 481 16.89 15.99 -20.55
C PHE A 481 18.40 16.21 -20.74
N GLU A 482 18.91 16.15 -21.97
CA GLU A 482 20.37 16.25 -22.26
C GLU A 482 21.02 17.52 -21.70
N ASN A 483 20.28 18.64 -21.69
CA ASN A 483 20.77 19.94 -21.24
C ASN A 483 20.20 20.36 -19.88
N VAL A 484 19.61 19.42 -19.13
CA VAL A 484 19.07 19.69 -17.80
C VAL A 484 20.17 19.46 -16.75
N PRO A 485 20.56 20.50 -15.98
CA PRO A 485 21.62 20.34 -14.99
C PRO A 485 21.14 19.49 -13.80
N LEU A 486 22.04 18.64 -13.33
CA LEU A 486 21.88 17.91 -12.09
C LEU A 486 22.41 18.74 -10.93
N VAL A 487 21.68 18.76 -9.82
CA VAL A 487 21.92 19.60 -8.65
C VAL A 487 21.89 18.76 -7.36
N SER A 488 22.42 19.36 -6.30
CA SER A 488 22.24 18.88 -4.93
C SER A 488 21.45 19.91 -4.14
N LYS A 489 20.41 19.46 -3.44
CA LYS A 489 19.52 20.30 -2.62
C LYS A 489 19.29 19.68 -1.25
N THR A 490 19.42 20.49 -0.21
CA THR A 490 18.87 20.18 1.11
C THR A 490 17.47 20.76 1.19
N ILE A 491 16.51 19.94 1.59
CA ILE A 491 15.09 20.26 1.61
C ILE A 491 14.60 19.98 3.03
N ALA A 492 14.11 21.04 3.68
CA ALA A 492 13.41 20.95 4.95
C ALA A 492 11.90 20.87 4.67
N LEU A 493 11.24 19.89 5.26
CA LEU A 493 9.80 19.68 5.16
C LEU A 493 9.24 19.54 6.57
N GLU A 494 8.09 20.14 6.82
CA GLU A 494 7.23 19.74 7.93
C GLU A 494 6.43 18.51 7.47
N SER A 495 6.49 17.43 8.25
CA SER A 495 5.84 16.17 7.88
C SER A 495 4.33 16.35 7.83
N LYS A 496 3.70 15.76 6.83
CA LYS A 496 2.24 15.61 6.74
C LYS A 496 1.93 14.21 6.24
N ARG A 497 0.99 13.55 6.90
CA ARG A 497 0.53 12.19 6.61
C ARG A 497 0.21 12.04 5.13
N ASN A 498 0.51 10.85 4.62
CA ASN A 498 0.56 10.53 3.20
C ASN A 498 1.87 11.01 2.59
N PHE A 499 1.90 12.18 1.94
CA PHE A 499 3.13 12.69 1.34
C PHE A 499 3.12 14.20 1.10
N ARG A 500 4.31 14.73 0.78
CA ARG A 500 4.58 16.09 0.31
C ARG A 500 5.50 16.01 -0.91
N SER A 501 5.32 16.91 -1.87
CA SER A 501 6.29 17.09 -2.95
C SER A 501 7.66 17.49 -2.38
N ALA A 502 8.71 16.80 -2.79
CA ALA A 502 10.09 17.23 -2.55
C ALA A 502 10.45 18.44 -3.43
N GLY A 503 9.76 18.64 -4.55
CA GLY A 503 10.01 19.74 -5.48
C GLY A 503 11.32 19.58 -6.25
N VAL A 504 11.75 18.34 -6.46
CA VAL A 504 12.89 17.93 -7.27
C VAL A 504 12.49 16.76 -8.16
N TYR A 505 13.24 16.54 -9.24
CA TYR A 505 12.90 15.59 -10.29
C TYR A 505 14.05 14.60 -10.51
N ALA A 506 13.77 13.31 -10.60
CA ALA A 506 14.74 12.30 -11.00
C ALA A 506 14.74 12.14 -12.52
N LEU A 507 15.90 12.34 -13.16
CA LEU A 507 16.01 12.12 -14.61
C LEU A 507 15.99 10.61 -14.92
N PRO A 508 15.34 10.18 -16.02
CA PRO A 508 15.34 8.79 -16.45
C PRO A 508 16.77 8.22 -16.54
N GLY A 509 16.97 7.04 -15.96
CA GLY A 509 18.24 6.32 -15.93
C GLY A 509 19.40 7.00 -15.18
N LYS A 510 19.13 8.04 -14.39
CA LYS A 510 20.13 8.69 -13.52
C LYS A 510 19.89 8.29 -12.06
N THR A 511 20.95 7.83 -11.42
CA THR A 511 20.92 7.43 -10.01
C THR A 511 20.80 8.64 -9.10
N ILE A 512 19.71 8.76 -8.36
CA ILE A 512 19.60 9.76 -7.30
C ILE A 512 20.20 9.22 -6.01
N LYS A 513 20.65 10.14 -5.16
CA LYS A 513 21.09 9.83 -3.80
C LYS A 513 20.29 10.68 -2.82
N VAL A 514 19.74 10.04 -1.79
CA VAL A 514 18.94 10.71 -0.75
C VAL A 514 19.54 10.39 0.61
N THR A 515 19.93 11.41 1.37
CA THR A 515 20.41 11.29 2.75
C THR A 515 19.44 11.97 3.70
N ARG A 516 19.03 11.29 4.78
CA ARG A 516 18.29 11.93 5.88
C ARG A 516 19.25 12.55 6.89
N LEU A 517 19.06 13.84 7.16
CA LEU A 517 19.97 14.66 7.95
C LEU A 517 19.48 14.91 9.38
N ASP A 518 18.16 14.89 9.61
CA ASP A 518 17.58 15.00 10.96
C ASP A 518 17.61 13.66 11.72
N SER A 519 17.26 13.74 13.00
CA SER A 519 17.13 12.59 13.91
C SER A 519 15.74 12.47 14.56
N ASN A 520 14.70 13.05 13.95
CA ASN A 520 13.37 13.08 14.53
C ASN A 520 12.63 11.73 14.34
N GLU A 521 11.79 11.37 15.30
CA GLU A 521 11.02 10.11 15.26
C GLU A 521 9.79 10.24 14.37
N VAL A 522 10.00 10.18 13.06
CA VAL A 522 8.95 10.14 12.03
C VAL A 522 9.34 9.18 10.93
N SER A 523 8.42 8.29 10.54
CA SER A 523 8.68 7.41 9.41
C SER A 523 8.72 8.25 8.14
N THR A 524 9.82 8.14 7.40
CA THR A 524 10.06 8.92 6.19
C THR A 524 10.40 7.96 5.06
N SER A 525 9.75 8.11 3.92
CA SER A 525 10.08 7.33 2.72
C SER A 525 10.00 8.16 1.45
N ILE A 526 10.72 7.72 0.41
CA ILE A 526 10.80 8.40 -0.89
C ILE A 526 9.98 7.62 -1.92
N ALA A 527 9.27 8.31 -2.80
CA ALA A 527 8.62 7.70 -3.97
C ALA A 527 8.81 8.55 -5.22
N PHE A 528 8.76 7.90 -6.38
CA PHE A 528 8.68 8.55 -7.68
C PHE A 528 7.21 8.70 -8.07
N ASN A 529 6.84 9.89 -8.55
CA ASN A 529 5.53 10.24 -9.13
C ASN A 529 4.33 10.06 -8.18
N THR A 530 3.14 10.44 -8.68
CA THR A 530 1.86 10.44 -7.93
C THR A 530 0.71 9.80 -8.72
N LEU A 531 0.97 9.31 -9.94
CA LEU A 531 -0.05 8.82 -10.86
C LEU A 531 -0.58 7.45 -10.43
N ARG A 532 -1.90 7.28 -10.51
CA ARG A 532 -2.56 5.99 -10.30
C ARG A 532 -2.50 5.16 -11.59
N SER A 533 -2.35 3.85 -11.46
CA SER A 533 -2.08 2.97 -12.61
C SER A 533 -3.20 2.91 -13.65
N GLY A 534 -4.45 3.21 -13.27
CA GLY A 534 -5.57 3.30 -14.22
C GLY A 534 -5.53 4.56 -15.09
N ALA A 535 -4.60 5.49 -14.86
CA ALA A 535 -4.34 6.63 -15.74
C ALA A 535 -3.69 6.20 -17.06
N THR A 536 -3.15 4.98 -17.13
CA THR A 536 -2.81 4.32 -18.40
C THR A 536 -4.03 3.54 -18.87
N HIS A 537 -4.44 3.77 -20.12
CA HIS A 537 -5.66 3.20 -20.70
C HIS A 537 -5.30 2.18 -21.76
N GLU A 538 -4.49 1.18 -21.40
CA GLU A 538 -3.76 0.35 -22.36
C GLU A 538 -4.64 -0.39 -23.38
N PHE A 539 -5.93 -0.59 -23.10
CA PHE A 539 -6.88 -1.27 -23.99
C PHE A 539 -7.88 -0.32 -24.67
N SER A 540 -7.75 1.00 -24.48
CA SER A 540 -8.66 1.97 -25.08
C SER A 540 -8.29 2.29 -26.53
N GLY A 541 -9.17 1.92 -27.48
CA GLY A 541 -8.99 2.28 -28.89
C GLY A 541 -7.70 1.75 -29.54
N ASP A 542 -7.22 2.49 -30.53
CA ASP A 542 -6.06 2.13 -31.37
C ASP A 542 -4.73 2.73 -30.85
N ASP A 543 -4.79 3.58 -29.81
CA ASP A 543 -3.66 4.33 -29.27
C ASP A 543 -3.65 4.47 -27.73
N GLY A 544 -4.49 3.72 -27.01
CA GLY A 544 -4.69 3.87 -25.56
C GLY A 544 -3.49 3.49 -24.70
N TYR A 545 -2.65 2.56 -25.15
CA TYR A 545 -1.39 2.27 -24.47
C TYR A 545 -0.34 3.31 -24.87
N ALA A 546 -0.42 4.48 -24.26
CA ALA A 546 0.35 5.67 -24.65
C ALA A 546 1.50 6.04 -23.69
N ARG A 547 1.70 5.28 -22.62
CA ARG A 547 2.68 5.52 -21.54
C ARG A 547 2.85 4.26 -20.68
N PRO A 548 3.89 4.17 -19.84
CA PRO A 548 4.04 3.07 -18.88
C PRO A 548 2.85 2.94 -17.92
N LYS A 549 2.47 1.72 -17.54
CA LYS A 549 1.34 1.46 -16.63
C LYS A 549 1.62 1.86 -15.18
N PHE A 550 2.79 1.51 -14.66
CA PHE A 550 3.14 1.71 -13.25
C PHE A 550 4.17 2.83 -13.08
N LEU A 551 3.72 4.07 -13.28
CA LEU A 551 4.57 5.26 -13.21
C LEU A 551 4.97 5.65 -11.78
N THR A 552 4.13 5.32 -10.80
CA THR A 552 4.43 5.54 -9.39
C THR A 552 5.15 4.35 -8.80
N SER A 553 6.29 4.61 -8.14
CA SER A 553 7.09 3.54 -7.51
C SER A 553 6.46 3.03 -6.21
N VAL A 554 7.05 1.98 -5.64
CA VAL A 554 6.93 1.71 -4.21
C VAL A 554 7.55 2.85 -3.39
N THR A 555 7.30 2.88 -2.08
CA THR A 555 7.98 3.80 -1.16
C THR A 555 9.27 3.18 -0.63
N TYR A 556 10.31 3.99 -0.47
CA TYR A 556 11.64 3.58 0.02
C TYR A 556 11.91 4.23 1.37
N PRO A 557 11.86 3.50 2.50
CA PRO A 557 12.12 4.06 3.83
C PRO A 557 13.53 4.63 3.96
N VAL A 558 13.67 5.78 4.63
CA VAL A 558 14.96 6.42 4.94
C VAL A 558 15.03 6.74 6.43
N LYS A 559 15.85 5.99 7.15
CA LYS A 559 16.09 6.18 8.59
C LYS A 559 16.97 7.42 8.83
N PRO A 560 16.93 8.02 10.04
CA PRO A 560 17.90 9.06 10.43
C PRO A 560 19.35 8.68 10.11
N GLY A 561 20.07 9.58 9.44
CA GLY A 561 21.46 9.37 9.01
C GLY A 561 21.66 8.39 7.83
N GLU A 562 20.61 7.70 7.39
CA GLU A 562 20.69 6.75 6.27
C GLU A 562 20.86 7.49 4.94
N THR A 563 21.61 6.86 4.02
CA THR A 563 21.68 7.26 2.62
C THR A 563 21.20 6.12 1.73
N ILE A 564 20.28 6.41 0.81
CA ILE A 564 19.78 5.46 -0.18
C ILE A 564 20.10 5.91 -1.61
N TYR A 565 20.16 4.95 -2.53
CA TYR A 565 20.41 5.15 -3.96
C TYR A 565 19.30 4.50 -4.76
N LEU A 566 18.72 5.26 -5.71
CA LEU A 566 17.60 4.83 -6.53
C LEU A 566 17.82 5.24 -7.99
N THR A 567 17.52 4.37 -8.94
CA THR A 567 17.60 4.66 -10.38
C THR A 567 16.33 4.18 -11.08
N SER A 568 15.53 5.13 -11.59
CA SER A 568 14.29 4.82 -12.32
C SER A 568 14.50 4.89 -13.82
N ALA A 569 14.02 3.88 -14.55
CA ALA A 569 13.98 3.90 -16.02
C ALA A 569 13.05 5.01 -16.57
N TYR A 570 12.06 5.43 -15.76
CA TYR A 570 11.07 6.43 -16.15
C TYR A 570 11.42 7.84 -15.67
N GLY A 571 12.14 7.95 -14.55
CA GLY A 571 12.29 9.21 -13.85
C GLY A 571 10.95 9.75 -13.32
N GLY A 572 10.92 11.01 -12.91
CA GLY A 572 9.70 11.62 -12.39
C GLY A 572 9.88 12.63 -11.28
N THR A 573 8.77 13.18 -10.80
CA THR A 573 8.75 14.02 -9.58
C THR A 573 9.04 13.15 -8.35
N LEU A 574 9.74 13.71 -7.35
CA LEU A 574 10.02 13.00 -6.11
C LEU A 574 9.08 13.45 -4.99
N GLN A 575 8.51 12.47 -4.30
CA GLN A 575 7.57 12.64 -3.20
C GLN A 575 8.18 12.11 -1.91
N VAL A 576 7.91 12.78 -0.79
CA VAL A 576 8.33 12.34 0.55
C VAL A 576 7.09 11.96 1.35
N HIS A 577 7.03 10.69 1.74
CA HIS A 577 5.93 10.12 2.48
C HIS A 577 6.20 10.12 3.98
N PHE A 578 5.15 10.42 4.76
CA PHE A 578 5.20 10.46 6.22
C PHE A 578 4.00 9.73 6.85
N ASP A 579 4.21 9.19 8.06
CA ASP A 579 3.17 8.55 8.87
C ASP A 579 2.53 9.48 9.91
N THR A 580 3.18 10.62 10.19
CA THR A 580 2.85 11.55 11.28
C THR A 580 2.97 13.00 10.79
N ASN A 581 2.16 13.91 11.34
CA ASN A 581 2.17 15.34 11.01
C ASN A 581 3.12 16.14 11.92
N ASP A 582 3.49 17.33 11.47
CA ASP A 582 4.07 18.43 12.26
C ASP A 582 5.43 18.09 12.89
N ILE A 583 6.22 17.25 12.21
CA ILE A 583 7.59 16.92 12.58
C ILE A 583 8.52 17.39 11.46
N ASP A 584 9.49 18.22 11.81
CA ASP A 584 10.50 18.67 10.86
C ASP A 584 11.37 17.51 10.37
N VAL A 585 11.59 17.43 9.07
CA VAL A 585 12.46 16.44 8.42
C VAL A 585 13.39 17.16 7.45
N GLU A 586 14.67 16.80 7.49
CA GLU A 586 15.66 17.37 6.60
C GLU A 586 16.28 16.28 5.72
N LEU A 587 16.14 16.44 4.41
CA LEU A 587 16.63 15.50 3.40
C LEU A 587 17.59 16.20 2.45
N ARG A 588 18.74 15.58 2.17
CA ARG A 588 19.63 15.98 1.07
C ARG A 588 19.41 15.09 -0.13
N PHE A 589 18.96 15.69 -1.23
CA PHE A 589 18.87 15.08 -2.54
C PHE A 589 20.10 15.47 -3.36
N GLU A 590 20.76 14.49 -3.97
CA GLU A 590 21.92 14.67 -4.85
C GLU A 590 21.64 13.98 -6.19
N ASN A 591 22.22 14.54 -7.26
CA ASN A 591 22.03 14.07 -8.63
C ASN A 591 20.55 14.10 -9.10
N VAL A 592 19.82 15.13 -8.68
CA VAL A 592 18.43 15.41 -9.07
C VAL A 592 18.37 16.64 -9.98
N ALA A 593 17.26 16.86 -10.66
CA ALA A 593 16.99 18.07 -11.44
C ALA A 593 15.90 18.93 -10.77
N GLN A 594 15.76 20.18 -11.23
CA GLN A 594 14.74 21.13 -10.76
C GLN A 594 13.69 21.35 -11.84
N HIS A 595 12.52 20.74 -11.68
CA HIS A 595 11.34 21.04 -12.49
C HIS A 595 10.61 22.31 -11.95
N PRO A 596 9.66 22.90 -12.70
CA PRO A 596 8.88 24.04 -12.24
C PRO A 596 8.10 23.70 -10.97
N VAL A 597 8.41 24.39 -9.87
CA VAL A 597 7.71 24.24 -8.58
C VAL A 597 7.42 25.61 -7.99
N TRP A 598 6.17 25.83 -7.58
CA TRP A 598 5.77 27.00 -6.81
C TRP A 598 5.50 26.60 -5.36
N ARG A 599 6.11 27.28 -4.38
CA ARG A 599 5.85 27.06 -2.94
C ARG A 599 5.46 28.34 -2.20
N SER A 600 5.84 29.49 -2.72
CA SER A 600 5.60 30.77 -2.09
C SER A 600 5.57 31.91 -3.10
N GLU A 601 5.11 33.10 -2.67
CA GLU A 601 5.09 34.30 -3.51
C GLU A 601 6.47 34.62 -4.12
N ALA A 602 7.56 34.30 -3.41
CA ALA A 602 8.93 34.49 -3.90
C ALA A 602 9.25 33.67 -5.16
N ASP A 603 8.49 32.61 -5.44
CA ASP A 603 8.70 31.74 -6.59
C ASP A 603 7.96 32.23 -7.85
N ASN A 604 7.03 33.19 -7.75
CA ASN A 604 6.11 33.60 -8.84
C ASN A 604 6.82 33.76 -10.20
N ASP A 605 7.78 34.69 -10.28
CA ASP A 605 8.47 35.01 -11.52
C ASP A 605 9.27 33.81 -12.04
N SER A 606 9.97 33.12 -11.14
CA SER A 606 10.80 31.97 -11.50
C SER A 606 9.98 30.78 -11.97
N PHE A 607 8.80 30.57 -11.39
CA PHE A 607 7.89 29.49 -11.73
C PHE A 607 7.29 29.72 -13.11
N VAL A 608 6.78 30.92 -13.37
CA VAL A 608 6.27 31.31 -14.70
C VAL A 608 7.37 31.19 -15.76
N ALA A 609 8.58 31.67 -15.47
CA ALA A 609 9.71 31.54 -16.38
C ALA A 609 10.08 30.08 -16.69
N GLN A 610 10.08 29.21 -15.68
CA GLN A 610 10.37 27.78 -15.85
C GLN A 610 9.27 27.04 -16.63
N LEU A 611 8.00 27.40 -16.42
CA LEU A 611 6.88 26.89 -17.22
C LEU A 611 7.05 27.30 -18.69
N GLU A 612 7.40 28.55 -18.96
CA GLU A 612 7.65 29.04 -20.32
C GLU A 612 8.88 28.40 -20.98
N GLU A 613 9.94 28.15 -20.21
CA GLU A 613 11.11 27.42 -20.69
C GLU A 613 10.76 25.98 -21.09
N GLY A 614 9.82 25.34 -20.37
CA GLY A 614 9.19 24.09 -20.78
C GLY A 614 10.15 22.90 -20.90
N LYS A 615 11.18 22.85 -20.04
CA LYS A 615 12.17 21.76 -19.96
C LYS A 615 11.62 20.45 -19.38
N PHE A 616 10.48 20.52 -18.70
CA PHE A 616 9.81 19.37 -18.08
C PHE A 616 8.34 19.35 -18.50
N ASP A 617 7.76 18.16 -18.63
CA ASP A 617 6.32 18.00 -18.88
C ASP A 617 5.47 18.02 -17.60
N TRP A 618 6.10 18.23 -16.45
CA TRP A 618 5.48 18.21 -15.13
C TRP A 618 5.82 19.47 -14.36
N ALA A 619 4.84 19.97 -13.61
CA ALA A 619 4.95 21.12 -12.72
C ALA A 619 4.14 20.88 -11.44
N GLU A 620 4.60 21.44 -10.33
CA GLU A 620 3.93 21.32 -9.03
C GLU A 620 3.62 22.70 -8.42
N LEU A 621 2.41 22.87 -7.89
CA LEU A 621 2.04 24.03 -7.05
C LEU A 621 1.71 23.48 -5.67
N VAL A 622 2.46 23.92 -4.66
CA VAL A 622 2.41 23.37 -3.31
C VAL A 622 1.94 24.44 -2.32
N THR A 623 0.87 24.15 -1.59
CA THR A 623 0.36 24.96 -0.49
C THR A 623 0.35 24.15 0.82
N PRO A 624 0.02 24.75 1.98
CA PRO A 624 -0.07 24.02 3.24
C PRO A 624 -1.13 22.92 3.26
N GLY A 625 -2.31 23.14 2.67
CA GLY A 625 -3.43 22.20 2.68
C GLY A 625 -3.66 21.46 1.37
N PHE A 626 -3.03 21.87 0.26
CA PHE A 626 -3.29 21.32 -1.06
C PHE A 626 -2.05 21.28 -1.98
N GLU A 627 -1.90 20.24 -2.79
CA GLU A 627 -0.84 20.14 -3.80
C GLU A 627 -1.41 19.75 -5.18
N VAL A 628 -0.96 20.48 -6.21
CA VAL A 628 -1.33 20.25 -7.61
C VAL A 628 -0.14 19.65 -8.32
N HIS A 629 -0.27 18.42 -8.81
CA HIS A 629 0.73 17.73 -9.64
C HIS A 629 0.20 17.69 -11.07
N SER A 630 0.80 18.46 -11.98
CA SER A 630 0.16 18.79 -13.25
C SER A 630 1.07 18.61 -14.44
N LYS A 631 0.49 18.19 -15.56
CA LYS A 631 1.14 18.34 -16.86
C LYS A 631 1.42 19.82 -17.14
N LEU A 632 2.55 20.10 -17.79
CA LEU A 632 3.04 21.45 -18.03
C LEU A 632 1.98 22.36 -18.66
N ASP A 633 1.34 21.88 -19.73
CA ASP A 633 0.31 22.60 -20.48
C ASP A 633 -0.91 22.93 -19.60
N LYS A 634 -1.34 21.98 -18.78
CA LYS A 634 -2.43 22.16 -17.82
C LYS A 634 -2.08 23.16 -16.74
N MET A 635 -0.88 23.08 -16.17
CA MET A 635 -0.42 24.07 -15.19
C MET A 635 -0.39 25.48 -15.78
N LYS A 636 0.09 25.63 -17.03
CA LYS A 636 0.07 26.93 -17.73
C LYS A 636 -1.35 27.49 -17.86
N GLU A 637 -2.31 26.64 -18.26
CA GLU A 637 -3.72 27.04 -18.31
C GLU A 637 -4.25 27.44 -16.94
N SER A 638 -4.00 26.63 -15.90
CA SER A 638 -4.43 26.89 -14.54
C SER A 638 -3.98 28.26 -14.01
N ILE A 639 -2.68 28.58 -14.12
CA ILE A 639 -2.15 29.84 -13.59
C ILE A 639 -2.48 31.06 -14.45
N SER A 640 -2.88 30.85 -15.71
CA SER A 640 -3.21 31.93 -16.65
C SER A 640 -4.69 32.31 -16.63
N ALA A 641 -5.51 31.66 -15.79
CA ALA A 641 -6.93 31.99 -15.66
C ALA A 641 -7.10 33.45 -15.22
N ALA A 642 -8.08 34.15 -15.83
CA ALA A 642 -8.26 35.59 -15.65
C ALA A 642 -8.63 36.03 -14.22
N ASP A 643 -9.01 35.08 -13.36
CA ASP A 643 -9.26 35.31 -11.95
C ASP A 643 -7.98 35.62 -11.15
N TRP A 644 -6.81 35.17 -11.63
CA TRP A 644 -5.52 35.25 -10.96
C TRP A 644 -4.55 36.17 -11.72
N ALA A 645 -3.87 37.09 -11.05
CA ALA A 645 -2.84 37.92 -11.68
C ALA A 645 -1.46 37.24 -11.66
N GLN A 646 -1.22 36.42 -10.64
CA GLN A 646 0.02 35.67 -10.42
C GLN A 646 -0.27 34.31 -9.75
N PRO A 647 0.66 33.33 -9.82
CA PRO A 647 0.47 32.02 -9.20
C PRO A 647 0.13 32.07 -7.70
N HIS A 648 0.66 33.06 -6.96
CA HIS A 648 0.30 33.30 -5.57
C HIS A 648 -1.20 33.52 -5.34
N ASP A 649 -1.89 34.25 -6.23
CA ASP A 649 -3.32 34.53 -6.07
C ASP A 649 -4.13 33.24 -6.22
N MET A 650 -3.72 32.39 -7.17
CA MET A 650 -4.30 31.06 -7.35
C MET A 650 -4.06 30.17 -6.13
N ALA A 651 -2.86 30.20 -5.54
CA ALA A 651 -2.56 29.45 -4.31
C ALA A 651 -3.41 29.90 -3.12
N LEU A 652 -3.61 31.20 -2.93
CA LEU A 652 -4.52 31.73 -1.91
C LEU A 652 -5.97 31.30 -2.17
N ALA A 653 -6.41 31.32 -3.43
CA ALA A 653 -7.73 30.85 -3.81
C ALA A 653 -7.90 29.34 -3.58
N THR A 654 -6.86 28.52 -3.82
CA THR A 654 -6.84 27.10 -3.50
C THR A 654 -7.03 26.87 -2.00
N GLU A 655 -6.24 27.53 -1.16
CA GLU A 655 -6.38 27.41 0.29
C GLU A 655 -7.76 27.87 0.78
N ARG A 656 -8.31 28.95 0.22
CA ARG A 656 -9.59 29.52 0.65
C ARG A 656 -10.81 28.73 0.17
N TYR A 657 -10.87 28.42 -1.12
CA TYR A 657 -12.07 27.89 -1.77
C TYR A 657 -12.03 26.37 -1.97
N VAL A 658 -10.85 25.74 -1.96
CA VAL A 658 -10.71 24.28 -2.10
C VAL A 658 -10.40 23.64 -0.75
N HIS A 659 -9.33 24.04 -0.06
CA HIS A 659 -8.99 23.46 1.24
C HIS A 659 -9.96 23.91 2.34
N ASN A 660 -10.15 25.20 2.56
CA ASN A 660 -10.87 25.68 3.72
C ASN A 660 -12.39 25.43 3.65
N PHE A 661 -13.10 26.12 2.75
CA PHE A 661 -14.58 26.17 2.80
C PHE A 661 -15.30 24.82 2.69
N PRO A 662 -14.88 23.87 1.83
CA PRO A 662 -15.46 22.53 1.82
C PRO A 662 -15.36 21.81 3.17
N HIS A 663 -14.19 21.84 3.82
CA HIS A 663 -13.99 21.18 5.11
C HIS A 663 -14.70 21.92 6.26
N ALA A 664 -14.70 23.26 6.23
CA ALA A 664 -15.44 24.09 7.20
C ALA A 664 -16.95 23.81 7.11
N LEU A 665 -17.50 23.72 5.89
CA LEU A 665 -18.90 23.34 5.67
C LEU A 665 -19.21 21.93 6.16
N ALA A 666 -18.25 21.01 6.06
CA ALA A 666 -18.36 19.66 6.61
C ALA A 666 -18.22 19.61 8.14
N GLY A 667 -18.02 20.76 8.81
CA GLY A 667 -17.98 20.91 10.26
C GLY A 667 -16.67 20.44 10.90
N PHE A 668 -15.58 20.33 10.14
CA PHE A 668 -14.26 20.02 10.71
C PHE A 668 -13.61 21.25 11.34
N LYS A 669 -12.66 21.00 12.25
CA LYS A 669 -11.61 21.94 12.67
C LYS A 669 -10.27 21.51 12.05
N GLY A 670 -9.27 22.38 12.04
CA GLY A 670 -7.91 22.01 11.63
C GLY A 670 -7.12 23.14 10.98
N PRO A 671 -5.83 22.91 10.66
CA PRO A 671 -4.98 23.92 10.02
C PRO A 671 -5.59 24.43 8.71
N GLY A 672 -5.72 25.75 8.59
CA GLY A 672 -6.27 26.41 7.40
C GLY A 672 -7.79 26.29 7.22
N ILE A 673 -8.53 25.75 8.20
CA ILE A 673 -9.99 25.57 8.13
C ILE A 673 -10.67 26.56 9.08
N ASP A 674 -11.63 27.34 8.56
CA ASP A 674 -12.39 28.30 9.35
C ASP A 674 -13.29 27.57 10.36
N GLU A 675 -13.30 28.06 11.61
CA GLU A 675 -14.28 27.62 12.61
C GLU A 675 -15.60 28.37 12.43
N ILE A 676 -16.66 27.64 12.08
CA ILE A 676 -18.00 28.19 11.90
C ILE A 676 -18.77 28.00 13.21
N ALA A 677 -18.85 29.07 14.01
CA ALA A 677 -19.47 29.04 15.34
C ALA A 677 -20.90 28.45 15.35
N GLU A 678 -21.72 28.77 14.35
CA GLU A 678 -23.09 28.24 14.23
C GLU A 678 -23.17 26.70 14.06
N ILE A 679 -22.12 26.09 13.52
CA ILE A 679 -21.99 24.63 13.39
C ILE A 679 -21.40 24.05 14.68
N HIS A 680 -20.27 24.58 15.14
CA HIS A 680 -19.51 23.99 16.26
C HIS A 680 -20.22 24.16 17.59
N GLN A 681 -20.75 25.35 17.89
CA GLN A 681 -21.49 25.60 19.14
C GLN A 681 -22.72 24.69 19.24
N TYR A 682 -23.41 24.44 18.13
CA TYR A 682 -24.56 23.54 18.10
C TYR A 682 -24.21 22.10 18.52
N GLY A 683 -23.05 21.59 18.09
CA GLY A 683 -22.55 20.28 18.52
C GLY A 683 -22.06 20.29 19.97
N GLU A 684 -21.30 21.32 20.34
CA GLU A 684 -20.72 21.48 21.69
C GLU A 684 -21.82 21.60 22.77
N ASP A 685 -22.90 22.33 22.50
CA ASP A 685 -24.06 22.46 23.39
C ASP A 685 -24.78 21.12 23.65
N LYS A 686 -24.59 20.15 22.74
CA LYS A 686 -25.14 18.79 22.85
C LYS A 686 -24.13 17.77 23.34
N GLY A 687 -22.90 18.22 23.62
CA GLY A 687 -21.78 17.37 24.05
C GLY A 687 -21.25 16.46 22.95
N TRP A 688 -21.39 16.84 21.68
CA TRP A 688 -20.87 16.07 20.55
C TRP A 688 -19.38 16.33 20.33
N GLU A 689 -18.68 15.32 19.81
CA GLU A 689 -17.28 15.47 19.43
C GLU A 689 -17.13 16.23 18.10
N ILE A 690 -16.29 17.26 18.08
CA ILE A 690 -15.92 18.00 16.87
C ILE A 690 -14.62 17.43 16.31
N ALA A 691 -14.69 16.80 15.13
CA ALA A 691 -13.53 16.19 14.49
C ALA A 691 -12.56 17.24 13.95
N THR A 692 -11.25 16.96 14.08
CA THR A 692 -10.18 17.72 13.45
C THR A 692 -9.65 16.97 12.22
N ILE A 693 -9.37 17.69 11.14
CA ILE A 693 -8.69 17.16 9.95
C ILE A 693 -7.43 17.97 9.67
N ASP A 694 -6.32 17.27 9.49
CA ASP A 694 -5.03 17.83 9.09
C ASP A 694 -4.40 16.88 8.08
N ILE A 695 -4.86 16.99 6.83
CA ILE A 695 -4.45 16.14 5.72
C ILE A 695 -4.26 17.05 4.52
N VAL A 696 -3.10 16.93 3.87
CA VAL A 696 -2.84 17.57 2.58
C VAL A 696 -3.62 16.83 1.50
N LYS A 697 -4.39 17.58 0.71
CA LYS A 697 -5.11 17.05 -0.45
C LYS A 697 -4.26 17.22 -1.70
N HIS A 698 -4.30 16.24 -2.57
CA HIS A 698 -3.50 16.20 -3.78
C HIS A 698 -4.41 16.06 -4.99
N MET A 699 -3.97 16.61 -6.11
CA MET A 699 -4.61 16.35 -7.39
C MET A 699 -3.59 16.12 -8.50
N ASN A 700 -3.93 15.20 -9.40
CA ASN A 700 -3.22 14.96 -10.64
C ASN A 700 -4.01 15.58 -11.79
N ALA A 701 -3.49 16.66 -12.38
CA ALA A 701 -4.00 17.21 -13.64
C ALA A 701 -3.28 16.48 -14.80
N ASP A 702 -3.86 15.36 -15.23
CA ASP A 702 -3.36 14.43 -16.25
C ASP A 702 -4.51 13.48 -16.70
N GLN A 703 -4.24 12.38 -17.39
CA GLN A 703 -5.21 11.32 -17.62
C GLN A 703 -5.80 10.82 -16.29
N ALA A 704 -7.13 10.80 -16.19
CA ALA A 704 -7.81 10.37 -14.99
C ALA A 704 -7.77 8.84 -14.84
N ASN A 705 -7.61 8.34 -13.61
CA ASN A 705 -7.65 6.90 -13.33
C ASN A 705 -9.00 6.24 -13.67
N CYS A 706 -10.07 7.01 -13.59
CA CYS A 706 -11.41 6.59 -13.94
C CYS A 706 -12.25 7.75 -14.47
N GLY A 707 -13.21 7.46 -15.35
CA GLY A 707 -14.03 8.49 -15.99
C GLY A 707 -13.21 9.63 -16.60
N TYR A 708 -13.77 10.83 -16.58
CA TYR A 708 -13.05 12.06 -16.94
C TYR A 708 -12.39 12.73 -15.72
N GLY A 709 -12.88 12.40 -14.52
CA GLY A 709 -12.30 12.73 -13.21
C GLY A 709 -12.53 11.56 -12.26
N CYS A 710 -11.58 11.32 -11.37
CA CYS A 710 -11.59 10.17 -10.48
C CYS A 710 -11.21 10.58 -9.05
N SER A 711 -12.16 10.48 -8.14
CA SER A 711 -11.95 10.76 -6.73
C SER A 711 -10.81 9.93 -6.11
N GLY A 712 -10.19 10.51 -5.08
CA GLY A 712 -9.03 9.94 -4.38
C GLY A 712 -8.22 11.00 -3.65
N ASN A 713 -7.06 10.60 -3.12
CA ASN A 713 -6.01 11.52 -2.69
C ASN A 713 -4.64 10.96 -3.13
N PRO A 714 -4.17 11.28 -4.35
CA PRO A 714 -4.70 12.30 -5.26
C PRO A 714 -6.06 11.94 -5.90
N TYR A 715 -6.89 12.94 -6.18
CA TYR A 715 -7.89 12.79 -7.24
C TYR A 715 -7.24 13.10 -8.60
N ASP A 716 -7.76 12.50 -9.67
CA ASP A 716 -7.19 12.65 -11.01
C ASP A 716 -8.21 13.31 -11.94
N ALA A 717 -7.74 14.15 -12.87
CA ALA A 717 -8.63 14.89 -13.76
C ALA A 717 -8.00 15.21 -15.11
N TYR A 718 -8.76 14.94 -16.18
CA TYR A 718 -8.38 15.29 -17.56
C TYR A 718 -8.36 16.81 -17.83
N TRP A 719 -8.88 17.64 -16.93
CA TRP A 719 -8.92 19.10 -17.09
C TRP A 719 -7.77 19.78 -16.33
N SER A 720 -7.57 21.06 -16.63
CA SER A 720 -6.62 21.92 -15.92
C SER A 720 -7.24 22.36 -14.59
N PHE A 721 -6.48 22.26 -13.50
CA PHE A 721 -6.97 22.56 -12.15
C PHE A 721 -7.44 24.02 -12.03
N HIS A 722 -8.60 24.24 -11.40
CA HIS A 722 -9.09 25.57 -11.10
C HIS A 722 -9.68 25.63 -9.67
N PRO A 723 -9.27 26.57 -8.80
CA PRO A 723 -9.77 26.65 -7.41
C PRO A 723 -11.30 26.79 -7.28
N LEU A 724 -11.95 27.34 -8.31
CA LEU A 724 -13.41 27.48 -8.42
C LEU A 724 -14.02 26.54 -9.47
N GLY A 725 -13.24 25.61 -10.01
CA GLY A 725 -13.68 24.61 -10.96
C GLY A 725 -14.78 23.75 -10.35
N HIS A 726 -15.85 23.48 -11.11
CA HIS A 726 -16.90 22.59 -10.59
C HIS A 726 -16.36 21.17 -10.35
N GLY A 727 -15.61 20.63 -11.32
CA GLY A 727 -15.00 19.31 -11.23
C GLY A 727 -14.06 19.18 -10.03
N ASP A 728 -13.13 20.11 -9.85
CA ASP A 728 -12.14 20.06 -8.75
C ASP A 728 -12.82 20.04 -7.36
N LEU A 729 -13.82 20.90 -7.16
CA LEU A 729 -14.58 20.95 -5.92
C LEU A 729 -15.54 19.74 -5.77
N HIS A 730 -16.02 19.18 -6.87
CA HIS A 730 -16.83 17.96 -6.88
C HIS A 730 -16.02 16.74 -6.42
N GLU A 731 -14.83 16.55 -7.01
CA GLU A 731 -13.94 15.43 -6.67
C GLU A 731 -13.43 15.53 -5.23
N LEU A 732 -13.10 16.73 -4.77
CA LEU A 732 -12.82 16.96 -3.34
C LEU A 732 -14.04 16.60 -2.47
N GLY A 733 -15.24 16.99 -2.91
CA GLY A 733 -16.50 16.74 -2.23
C GLY A 733 -16.80 15.26 -2.01
N HIS A 734 -16.34 14.36 -2.88
CA HIS A 734 -16.42 12.91 -2.66
C HIS A 734 -15.70 12.45 -1.39
N GLY A 735 -14.62 13.13 -1.00
CA GLY A 735 -13.93 12.87 0.27
C GLY A 735 -14.68 13.33 1.52
N LEU A 736 -15.71 14.16 1.34
CA LEU A 736 -16.49 14.76 2.42
C LEU A 736 -17.91 14.20 2.50
N GLU A 737 -18.49 13.76 1.40
CA GLU A 737 -19.86 13.26 1.39
C GLU A 737 -20.06 12.01 2.27
N ARG A 738 -21.32 11.82 2.70
CA ARG A 738 -21.74 10.63 3.45
C ARG A 738 -22.87 9.97 2.69
N GLY A 739 -22.75 8.67 2.44
CA GLY A 739 -23.81 7.90 1.78
C GLY A 739 -25.16 7.96 2.49
N ARG A 740 -25.15 8.22 3.81
CA ARG A 740 -26.34 8.43 4.64
C ARG A 740 -27.14 9.69 4.28
N PHE A 741 -26.56 10.64 3.54
CA PHE A 741 -27.25 11.85 3.10
C PHE A 741 -28.14 11.62 1.87
N ARG A 742 -28.10 10.43 1.28
CA ARG A 742 -28.90 10.05 0.12
C ARG A 742 -30.15 9.30 0.55
N PHE A 743 -31.30 9.81 0.16
CA PHE A 743 -32.55 9.04 0.20
C PHE A 743 -32.45 7.82 -0.73
N SER A 744 -33.25 6.81 -0.44
CA SER A 744 -33.26 5.55 -1.19
C SER A 744 -33.46 5.78 -2.69
N GLY A 745 -32.62 5.13 -3.50
CA GLY A 745 -32.65 5.22 -4.96
C GLY A 745 -31.97 6.46 -5.57
N TRP A 746 -31.49 7.42 -4.77
CA TRP A 746 -30.75 8.57 -5.28
C TRP A 746 -29.40 8.19 -5.89
N ASP A 747 -29.04 8.90 -6.96
CA ASP A 747 -27.73 8.79 -7.62
C ASP A 747 -26.59 9.13 -6.64
N GLY A 748 -25.45 8.46 -6.81
CA GLY A 748 -24.26 8.64 -5.96
C GLY A 748 -23.79 10.09 -5.86
N HIS A 749 -23.88 10.87 -6.95
CA HIS A 749 -23.40 12.25 -7.04
C HIS A 749 -24.39 13.29 -6.50
N SER A 750 -25.53 12.86 -5.95
CA SER A 750 -26.57 13.77 -5.46
C SER A 750 -26.16 14.60 -4.24
N THR A 751 -25.07 14.23 -3.55
CA THR A 751 -24.66 14.81 -2.25
C THR A 751 -23.27 15.46 -2.23
N THR A 752 -22.54 15.47 -3.35
CA THR A 752 -21.21 16.07 -3.44
C THR A 752 -21.24 17.55 -3.84
N ASN A 753 -22.18 17.95 -4.70
CA ASN A 753 -22.13 19.28 -5.32
C ASN A 753 -22.26 20.46 -4.35
N TYR A 754 -22.76 20.23 -3.13
CA TYR A 754 -22.93 21.26 -2.12
C TYR A 754 -21.64 22.00 -1.80
N TYR A 755 -20.51 21.29 -1.70
CA TYR A 755 -19.22 21.89 -1.38
C TYR A 755 -18.74 22.81 -2.51
N SER A 756 -19.01 22.43 -3.76
CA SER A 756 -18.74 23.28 -4.92
C SER A 756 -19.59 24.55 -4.89
N TYR A 757 -20.89 24.42 -4.65
CA TYR A 757 -21.82 25.54 -4.64
C TYR A 757 -21.55 26.53 -3.50
N PHE A 758 -21.26 26.00 -2.30
CA PHE A 758 -20.92 26.82 -1.15
C PHE A 758 -19.62 27.61 -1.37
N SER A 759 -18.57 26.97 -1.87
CA SER A 759 -17.30 27.65 -2.11
C SER A 759 -17.45 28.77 -3.16
N LYS A 760 -18.28 28.54 -4.17
CA LYS A 760 -18.62 29.54 -5.20
C LYS A 760 -19.48 30.69 -4.67
N SER A 761 -20.45 30.39 -3.81
CA SER A 761 -21.26 31.43 -3.17
C SER A 761 -20.44 32.28 -2.20
N LYS A 762 -19.48 31.67 -1.51
CA LYS A 762 -18.47 32.36 -0.72
C LYS A 762 -17.56 33.23 -1.58
N TYR A 763 -17.06 32.75 -2.71
CA TYR A 763 -16.28 33.57 -3.65
C TYR A 763 -17.04 34.82 -4.11
N TYR A 764 -18.31 34.66 -4.47
CA TYR A 764 -19.16 35.79 -4.85
C TYR A 764 -19.33 36.78 -3.69
N LYS A 765 -19.60 36.30 -2.47
CA LYS A 765 -19.70 37.17 -1.28
C LYS A 765 -18.40 37.90 -0.95
N ASP A 766 -17.26 37.22 -1.11
CA ASP A 766 -15.95 37.76 -0.75
C ASP A 766 -15.45 38.79 -1.78
N THR A 767 -15.83 38.65 -3.05
CA THR A 767 -15.22 39.41 -4.17
C THR A 767 -16.21 40.21 -5.02
N GLY A 768 -17.50 39.93 -4.96
CA GLY A 768 -18.53 40.42 -5.88
C GLY A 768 -18.46 39.82 -7.28
N LYS A 769 -17.54 38.89 -7.56
CA LYS A 769 -17.37 38.24 -8.86
C LYS A 769 -18.17 36.94 -8.93
N VAL A 770 -18.83 36.72 -10.07
CA VAL A 770 -19.60 35.49 -10.30
C VAL A 770 -18.67 34.42 -10.87
N SER A 771 -18.67 33.24 -10.25
CA SER A 771 -18.02 32.04 -10.79
C SER A 771 -19.04 31.15 -11.50
N SER A 772 -18.58 30.28 -12.41
CA SER A 772 -19.48 29.37 -13.14
C SER A 772 -20.15 28.38 -12.18
N CYS A 773 -21.46 28.53 -11.97
CA CYS A 773 -22.28 27.67 -11.13
C CYS A 773 -23.19 26.79 -12.01
N GLN A 774 -23.47 25.55 -11.62
CA GLN A 774 -24.35 24.69 -12.41
C GLN A 774 -25.78 25.25 -12.42
N GLY A 775 -26.52 25.07 -13.51
CA GLY A 775 -27.92 25.48 -13.58
C GLY A 775 -28.82 24.42 -12.95
N LEU A 776 -29.69 24.80 -12.03
CA LEU A 776 -30.72 23.94 -11.42
C LEU A 776 -32.12 24.49 -11.71
N ASP A 777 -33.01 23.65 -12.24
CA ASP A 777 -34.37 24.06 -12.64
C ASP A 777 -35.32 24.18 -11.43
N PHE A 778 -35.24 25.27 -10.67
CA PHE A 778 -36.12 25.50 -9.52
C PHE A 778 -37.59 25.65 -9.93
N LYS A 779 -37.86 26.28 -11.07
CA LYS A 779 -39.22 26.50 -11.57
C LYS A 779 -39.92 25.18 -11.89
N GLY A 780 -39.30 24.32 -12.70
CA GLY A 780 -39.90 23.03 -13.07
C GLY A 780 -40.11 22.13 -11.86
N GLN A 781 -39.18 22.14 -10.88
CA GLN A 781 -39.37 21.41 -9.62
C GLN A 781 -40.57 21.94 -8.82
N TYR A 782 -40.72 23.25 -8.71
CA TYR A 782 -41.86 23.88 -8.03
C TYR A 782 -43.20 23.59 -8.72
N GLU A 783 -43.25 23.66 -10.05
CA GLU A 783 -44.48 23.40 -10.82
C GLU A 783 -44.99 21.97 -10.62
N VAL A 784 -44.08 20.98 -10.54
CA VAL A 784 -44.43 19.59 -10.22
C VAL A 784 -44.96 19.46 -8.78
N LEU A 785 -44.35 20.17 -7.82
CA LEU A 785 -44.85 20.23 -6.45
C LEU A 785 -46.26 20.84 -6.39
N GLN A 786 -46.51 21.93 -7.10
CA GLN A 786 -47.84 22.55 -7.16
C GLN A 786 -48.86 21.60 -7.79
N GLN A 787 -48.50 20.90 -8.87
CA GLN A 787 -49.35 19.88 -9.48
C GLN A 787 -49.68 18.75 -8.50
N SER A 788 -48.73 18.32 -7.66
CA SER A 788 -48.98 17.27 -6.67
C SER A 788 -50.08 17.67 -5.69
N ARG A 789 -50.19 18.95 -5.33
CA ARG A 789 -51.19 19.44 -4.36
C ARG A 789 -52.62 19.37 -4.90
N SER A 790 -52.81 19.22 -6.22
CA SER A 790 -54.13 19.00 -6.82
C SER A 790 -54.53 17.51 -6.88
N GLN A 791 -53.70 16.58 -6.42
CA GLN A 791 -53.95 15.15 -6.49
C GLN A 791 -54.59 14.62 -5.19
N PRO A 792 -55.35 13.51 -5.25
CA PRO A 792 -55.94 12.88 -4.06
C PRO A 792 -54.89 12.39 -3.04
N ASP A 793 -53.75 11.91 -3.54
CA ASP A 793 -52.59 11.51 -2.75
C ASP A 793 -51.35 12.22 -3.30
N PRO A 794 -51.02 13.41 -2.76
CA PRO A 794 -49.89 14.19 -3.23
C PRO A 794 -48.52 13.52 -3.02
N ASN A 795 -48.36 12.72 -1.95
CA ASN A 795 -47.11 11.99 -1.69
C ASN A 795 -46.91 10.91 -2.75
N ALA A 796 -47.93 10.07 -3.00
CA ALA A 796 -47.84 9.01 -4.00
C ALA A 796 -47.62 9.56 -5.41
N PHE A 797 -48.21 10.72 -5.75
CA PHE A 797 -47.94 11.39 -7.02
C PHE A 797 -46.47 11.81 -7.16
N MET A 798 -45.87 12.37 -6.11
CA MET A 798 -44.45 12.77 -6.13
C MET A 798 -43.51 11.56 -6.18
N ALA A 799 -43.80 10.51 -5.42
CA ALA A 799 -43.06 9.26 -5.46
C ALA A 799 -43.07 8.64 -6.88
N ALA A 800 -44.21 8.70 -7.57
CA ALA A 800 -44.36 8.19 -8.93
C ALA A 800 -43.54 8.96 -9.98
N GLN A 801 -43.06 10.18 -9.69
CA GLN A 801 -42.16 10.91 -10.59
C GLN A 801 -40.78 10.27 -10.69
N ASN A 802 -40.39 9.46 -9.69
CA ASN A 802 -39.11 8.73 -9.63
C ASN A 802 -37.88 9.62 -9.92
N GLN A 803 -37.91 10.86 -9.42
CA GLN A 803 -36.85 11.85 -9.64
C GLN A 803 -35.69 11.61 -8.67
N THR A 804 -34.75 10.77 -9.06
CA THR A 804 -33.62 10.35 -8.21
C THR A 804 -32.26 10.85 -8.69
N GLY A 805 -32.22 11.65 -9.77
CA GLY A 805 -30.98 12.20 -10.32
C GLY A 805 -30.35 13.30 -9.46
N TRP A 806 -29.03 13.48 -9.63
CA TRP A 806 -28.22 14.38 -8.80
C TRP A 806 -28.77 15.82 -8.70
N SER A 807 -29.25 16.38 -9.81
CA SER A 807 -29.71 17.78 -9.86
C SER A 807 -31.04 17.96 -9.14
N TRP A 808 -31.87 16.92 -9.09
CA TRP A 808 -33.13 16.93 -8.33
C TRP A 808 -32.85 16.89 -6.84
N GLY A 809 -32.03 15.93 -6.41
CA GLY A 809 -31.65 15.78 -5.00
C GLY A 809 -30.96 17.02 -4.44
N ALA A 810 -30.05 17.61 -5.23
CA ALA A 810 -29.34 18.82 -4.83
C ALA A 810 -30.29 20.01 -4.56
N ARG A 811 -31.32 20.19 -5.41
CA ARG A 811 -32.32 21.25 -5.22
C ARG A 811 -33.13 21.05 -3.93
N ILE A 812 -33.51 19.82 -3.59
CA ILE A 812 -34.25 19.54 -2.35
C ILE A 812 -33.42 19.98 -1.14
N TYR A 813 -32.13 19.63 -1.09
CA TYR A 813 -31.24 20.07 -0.01
C TYR A 813 -31.04 21.59 0.04
N ILE A 814 -30.85 22.24 -1.12
CA ILE A 814 -30.74 23.71 -1.19
C ILE A 814 -32.03 24.36 -0.65
N GLN A 815 -33.20 23.82 -0.98
CA GLN A 815 -34.49 24.31 -0.47
C GLN A 815 -34.63 24.12 1.03
N MET A 816 -34.18 22.97 1.58
CA MET A 816 -34.11 22.76 3.04
C MET A 816 -33.19 23.78 3.72
N MET A 817 -32.02 24.04 3.15
CA MET A 817 -31.06 25.03 3.66
C MET A 817 -31.64 26.45 3.64
N MET A 818 -32.23 26.86 2.51
CA MET A 818 -32.88 28.17 2.39
C MET A 818 -34.00 28.33 3.42
N LEU A 819 -34.79 27.27 3.62
CA LEU A 819 -35.91 27.31 4.55
C LEU A 819 -35.46 27.34 6.02
N ALA A 820 -34.42 26.59 6.38
CA ALA A 820 -33.83 26.67 7.72
C ALA A 820 -33.33 28.09 8.03
N GLN A 821 -32.80 28.79 7.03
CA GLN A 821 -32.39 30.19 7.16
C GLN A 821 -33.57 31.13 7.38
N GLU A 822 -34.59 31.05 6.53
CA GLU A 822 -35.78 31.91 6.63
C GLU A 822 -36.55 31.68 7.94
N GLN A 823 -36.57 30.44 8.44
CA GLN A 823 -37.19 30.08 9.71
C GLN A 823 -36.37 30.52 10.94
N GLY A 824 -35.22 31.19 10.74
CA GLY A 824 -34.35 31.67 11.81
C GLY A 824 -33.69 30.57 12.63
N VAL A 825 -33.62 29.34 12.09
CA VAL A 825 -32.88 28.22 12.69
C VAL A 825 -31.38 28.39 12.47
N LEU A 826 -31.04 28.92 11.30
CA LEU A 826 -29.67 29.18 10.86
C LEU A 826 -29.56 30.63 10.36
N ASP A 827 -28.48 31.31 10.70
CA ASP A 827 -28.09 32.59 10.11
C ASP A 827 -27.68 32.41 8.65
N TYR A 828 -27.04 31.28 8.32
CA TYR A 828 -26.73 30.92 6.94
C TYR A 828 -27.11 29.47 6.63
N GLY A 829 -28.07 29.29 5.74
CA GLY A 829 -28.72 28.00 5.48
C GLY A 829 -27.76 26.85 5.12
N TRP A 830 -26.65 27.14 4.45
CA TRP A 830 -25.63 26.16 4.12
C TRP A 830 -25.08 25.42 5.35
N HIS A 831 -25.03 26.07 6.51
CA HIS A 831 -24.52 25.48 7.75
C HIS A 831 -25.36 24.30 8.26
N MET A 832 -26.57 24.07 7.71
CA MET A 832 -27.34 22.85 7.91
C MET A 832 -26.50 21.60 7.58
N LEU A 833 -25.70 21.65 6.51
CA LEU A 833 -24.86 20.53 6.11
C LEU A 833 -23.81 20.21 7.17
N GLY A 834 -23.21 21.24 7.79
CA GLY A 834 -22.27 21.07 8.89
C GLY A 834 -22.92 20.45 10.12
N ARG A 835 -24.11 20.90 10.52
CA ARG A 835 -24.85 20.26 11.63
C ARG A 835 -25.22 18.81 11.30
N LEU A 836 -25.62 18.52 10.06
CA LEU A 836 -25.94 17.16 9.60
C LEU A 836 -24.70 16.25 9.62
N HIS A 837 -23.53 16.79 9.31
CA HIS A 837 -22.25 16.10 9.46
C HIS A 837 -21.88 15.77 10.90
N LEU A 838 -22.10 16.72 11.82
CA LEU A 838 -21.82 16.48 13.24
C LEU A 838 -22.70 15.36 13.81
N ILE A 839 -24.01 15.39 13.56
CA ILE A 839 -24.92 14.32 14.04
C ILE A 839 -24.60 12.97 13.39
N GLU A 840 -24.14 12.92 12.14
CA GLU A 840 -23.77 11.68 11.47
C GLU A 840 -22.55 11.02 12.10
N ARG A 841 -21.51 11.82 12.37
CA ARG A 841 -20.30 11.35 13.06
C ARG A 841 -20.62 10.89 14.48
N GLU A 842 -21.39 11.69 15.21
CA GLU A 842 -21.79 11.35 16.58
C GLU A 842 -22.66 10.10 16.62
N PHE A 843 -23.62 9.95 15.70
CA PHE A 843 -24.43 8.74 15.57
C PHE A 843 -23.55 7.49 15.41
N ASN A 844 -22.55 7.53 14.52
CA ASN A 844 -21.65 6.40 14.31
C ASN A 844 -20.76 6.13 15.53
N ARG A 845 -20.26 7.19 16.21
CA ARG A 845 -19.48 7.07 17.44
C ARG A 845 -20.27 6.38 18.53
N LEU A 846 -21.49 6.84 18.80
CA LEU A 846 -22.37 6.28 19.82
C LEU A 846 -22.76 4.83 19.51
N LYS A 847 -22.96 4.50 18.24
CA LYS A 847 -23.32 3.14 17.79
C LYS A 847 -22.21 2.10 17.97
N SER A 848 -20.99 2.52 18.27
CA SER A 848 -19.84 1.62 18.48
C SER A 848 -19.93 0.78 19.77
N SER A 849 -20.73 1.19 20.75
CA SER A 849 -20.87 0.51 22.04
C SER A 849 -22.29 0.61 22.58
N ASP A 850 -22.78 -0.44 23.25
CA ASP A 850 -24.07 -0.42 23.95
C ASP A 850 -24.10 0.65 25.05
N ASP A 851 -22.99 0.84 25.75
CA ASP A 851 -22.89 1.82 26.84
C ASP A 851 -22.98 3.26 26.31
N LEU A 852 -22.23 3.56 25.24
CA LEU A 852 -22.27 4.88 24.60
C LEU A 852 -23.66 5.18 24.04
N TRP A 853 -24.25 4.20 23.35
CA TRP A 853 -25.60 4.36 22.79
C TRP A 853 -26.64 4.60 23.88
N ALA A 854 -26.65 3.77 24.94
CA ALA A 854 -27.61 3.88 26.03
C ALA A 854 -27.50 5.22 26.77
N ALA A 855 -26.28 5.71 26.98
CA ALA A 855 -26.03 6.96 27.69
C ALA A 855 -26.38 8.20 26.86
N HIS A 856 -26.20 8.16 25.54
CA HIS A 856 -26.16 9.39 24.74
C HIS A 856 -27.11 9.44 23.54
N ARG A 857 -27.86 8.38 23.19
CA ARG A 857 -28.80 8.41 22.04
C ARG A 857 -29.82 9.57 22.08
N GLN A 858 -30.09 10.13 23.24
CA GLN A 858 -30.99 11.29 23.38
C GLN A 858 -30.37 12.59 22.88
N THR A 859 -29.04 12.73 22.99
CA THR A 859 -28.32 13.94 22.53
C THR A 859 -28.29 14.06 21.01
N ILE A 860 -28.66 13.01 20.29
CA ILE A 860 -28.78 12.94 18.83
C ILE A 860 -30.23 12.73 18.36
N GLY A 861 -31.21 12.74 19.26
CA GLY A 861 -32.64 12.63 18.89
C GLY A 861 -33.14 11.23 18.55
N PHE A 862 -32.48 10.17 19.04
CA PHE A 862 -32.82 8.75 18.78
C PHE A 862 -33.27 7.99 20.05
N ASP A 863 -33.93 8.68 20.99
CA ASP A 863 -34.37 8.17 22.30
C ASP A 863 -35.03 6.79 22.28
N SER A 864 -35.92 6.54 21.31
CA SER A 864 -36.70 5.30 21.21
C SER A 864 -35.96 4.17 20.48
N TYR A 865 -34.78 4.43 19.92
CA TYR A 865 -34.00 3.45 19.18
C TYR A 865 -33.05 2.70 20.12
N THR A 866 -33.09 1.38 20.09
CA THR A 866 -32.00 0.55 20.62
C THR A 866 -30.80 0.59 19.68
N ARG A 867 -29.64 0.09 20.12
CA ARG A 867 -28.46 0.03 19.24
C ARG A 867 -28.70 -0.90 18.05
N ASP A 868 -29.42 -2.00 18.26
CA ASP A 868 -29.80 -2.93 17.18
C ASP A 868 -30.71 -2.25 16.15
N ASP A 869 -31.68 -1.45 16.61
CA ASP A 869 -32.48 -0.62 15.69
C ASP A 869 -31.61 0.35 14.91
N ALA A 870 -30.66 1.02 15.57
CA ALA A 870 -29.74 1.97 14.93
C ALA A 870 -28.79 1.29 13.93
N ASN A 871 -28.49 0.01 14.12
CA ASN A 871 -27.72 -0.79 13.16
C ASN A 871 -28.54 -1.17 11.92
N GLN A 872 -29.86 -1.27 12.04
CA GLN A 872 -30.77 -1.70 10.97
C GLN A 872 -31.54 -0.54 10.33
N ILE A 873 -31.41 0.68 10.86
CA ILE A 873 -32.13 1.86 10.35
C ILE A 873 -31.79 2.14 8.89
N THR A 874 -32.81 2.44 8.09
CA THR A 874 -32.63 2.85 6.70
C THR A 874 -32.10 4.28 6.64
N ASN A 875 -31.51 4.67 5.49
CA ASN A 875 -31.11 6.05 5.28
C ASN A 875 -32.30 7.00 5.38
N ASP A 876 -33.46 6.63 4.82
CA ASP A 876 -34.64 7.48 4.79
C ASP A 876 -35.15 7.78 6.21
N ASP A 877 -35.28 6.75 7.05
CA ASP A 877 -35.71 6.91 8.44
C ASP A 877 -34.70 7.71 9.26
N TRP A 878 -33.40 7.45 9.06
CA TRP A 878 -32.36 8.22 9.71
C TRP A 878 -32.40 9.69 9.30
N LEU A 879 -32.56 9.98 8.01
CA LEU A 879 -32.64 11.32 7.47
C LEU A 879 -33.85 12.07 8.00
N LEU A 880 -35.02 11.41 8.11
CA LEU A 880 -36.19 12.05 8.72
C LEU A 880 -35.88 12.54 10.14
N VAL A 881 -35.30 11.68 10.98
CA VAL A 881 -34.99 12.02 12.37
C VAL A 881 -33.88 13.07 12.43
N ALA A 882 -32.77 12.83 11.74
CA ALA A 882 -31.59 13.70 11.77
C ALA A 882 -31.88 15.08 11.18
N LEU A 883 -32.55 15.18 10.03
CA LEU A 883 -32.94 16.47 9.44
C LEU A 883 -33.95 17.20 10.32
N SER A 884 -34.87 16.49 10.99
CA SER A 884 -35.76 17.15 11.96
C SER A 884 -34.97 17.73 13.12
N TYR A 885 -34.03 16.95 13.65
CA TYR A 885 -33.23 17.33 14.79
C TYR A 885 -32.32 18.53 14.47
N VAL A 886 -31.54 18.50 13.39
CA VAL A 886 -30.58 19.57 13.05
C VAL A 886 -31.21 20.85 12.53
N ASN A 887 -32.41 20.76 11.96
CA ASN A 887 -33.21 21.93 11.60
C ASN A 887 -34.11 22.41 12.73
N GLU A 888 -34.15 21.73 13.88
CA GLU A 888 -35.06 22.05 14.99
C GLU A 888 -36.52 22.27 14.53
N ARG A 889 -36.94 21.48 13.54
CA ARG A 889 -38.27 21.51 12.93
C ARG A 889 -38.74 20.10 12.70
N ASP A 890 -40.04 19.86 12.81
CA ASP A 890 -40.63 18.59 12.42
C ASP A 890 -40.69 18.50 10.89
N MET A 891 -39.84 17.65 10.31
CA MET A 891 -39.68 17.52 8.86
C MET A 891 -40.65 16.51 8.23
N ARG A 892 -41.55 15.86 9.00
CA ARG A 892 -42.40 14.79 8.49
C ARG A 892 -43.25 15.24 7.29
N ASN A 893 -43.99 16.34 7.45
CA ASN A 893 -44.84 16.87 6.38
C ASN A 893 -44.02 17.47 5.23
N TYR A 894 -42.85 18.04 5.54
CA TYR A 894 -41.98 18.63 4.53
C TYR A 894 -41.35 17.56 3.63
N LEU A 895 -40.85 16.46 4.20
CA LEU A 895 -40.30 15.36 3.43
C LEU A 895 -41.39 14.53 2.74
N ASP A 896 -42.58 14.43 3.34
CA ASP A 896 -43.77 13.86 2.69
C ASP A 896 -44.16 14.63 1.42
N MET A 897 -44.05 15.97 1.43
CA MET A 897 -44.29 16.81 0.25
C MET A 897 -43.43 16.39 -0.96
N TRP A 898 -42.24 15.83 -0.72
CA TRP A 898 -41.32 15.35 -1.74
C TRP A 898 -41.56 13.91 -2.20
N GLY A 899 -42.56 13.21 -1.63
CA GLY A 899 -42.86 11.81 -1.94
C GLY A 899 -42.01 10.80 -1.16
N PHE A 900 -41.33 11.21 -0.09
CA PHE A 900 -40.61 10.29 0.77
C PHE A 900 -41.56 9.58 1.74
N SER A 901 -41.22 8.33 2.06
CA SER A 901 -41.99 7.49 2.98
C SER A 901 -41.08 6.96 4.08
N PHE A 902 -41.62 6.88 5.29
CA PHE A 902 -40.88 6.54 6.51
C PHE A 902 -41.66 5.56 7.36
N THR A 903 -40.95 4.77 8.16
CA THR A 903 -41.59 3.83 9.10
C THR A 903 -42.31 4.57 10.22
N ASP A 904 -43.31 3.92 10.81
CA ASP A 904 -44.05 4.49 11.95
C ASP A 904 -43.13 4.76 13.15
N LYS A 905 -42.07 3.96 13.31
CA LYS A 905 -41.08 4.16 14.37
C LYS A 905 -40.31 5.47 14.20
N ALA A 906 -39.83 5.77 12.98
CA ALA A 906 -39.14 7.02 12.69
C ALA A 906 -40.08 8.24 12.84
N LYS A 907 -41.31 8.12 12.34
CA LYS A 907 -42.34 9.15 12.50
C LYS A 907 -42.64 9.43 13.98
N GLN A 908 -42.80 8.37 14.78
CA GLN A 908 -43.06 8.50 16.21
C GLN A 908 -41.86 9.09 16.97
N GLN A 909 -40.63 8.74 16.58
CA GLN A 909 -39.42 9.37 17.14
C GLN A 909 -39.46 10.89 16.92
N VAL A 910 -39.77 11.36 15.70
CA VAL A 910 -39.88 12.81 15.44
C VAL A 910 -40.99 13.46 16.26
N VAL A 911 -42.14 12.80 16.46
CA VAL A 911 -43.21 13.31 17.35
C VAL A 911 -42.68 13.57 18.75
N THR A 912 -41.86 12.67 19.28
CA THR A 912 -41.32 12.80 20.65
C THR A 912 -40.34 13.96 20.81
N LEU A 913 -39.75 14.46 19.72
CA LEU A 913 -38.89 15.64 19.74
C LEU A 913 -39.67 16.94 19.99
N ASN A 914 -41.00 16.95 19.80
CA ASN A 914 -41.89 18.09 20.05
C ASN A 914 -41.44 19.40 19.36
N LEU A 915 -41.01 19.29 18.10
CA LEU A 915 -40.50 20.40 17.30
C LEU A 915 -41.63 21.14 16.56
N PRO A 916 -41.51 22.46 16.30
CA PRO A 916 -42.43 23.18 15.42
C PRO A 916 -42.42 22.58 14.01
N PRO A 917 -43.57 22.47 13.32
CA PRO A 917 -43.61 21.92 11.96
C PRO A 917 -42.83 22.79 10.97
N MET A 918 -42.04 22.15 10.10
CA MET A 918 -41.42 22.84 8.97
C MET A 918 -42.51 23.26 7.97
N PRO A 919 -42.59 24.54 7.56
CA PRO A 919 -43.63 24.99 6.65
C PRO A 919 -43.44 24.43 5.24
N LEU A 920 -44.55 24.25 4.50
CA LEU A 920 -44.52 23.83 3.10
C LEU A 920 -44.25 25.03 2.18
N THR A 921 -43.04 25.56 2.30
CA THR A 921 -42.55 26.73 1.55
C THR A 921 -41.43 26.31 0.61
N TYR A 922 -41.39 26.96 -0.55
CA TYR A 922 -40.36 26.84 -1.57
C TYR A 922 -39.76 28.21 -1.84
N PHE A 923 -38.53 28.29 -2.33
CA PHE A 923 -37.87 29.54 -2.71
C PHE A 923 -37.74 29.64 -4.21
N ALA A 924 -38.31 30.69 -4.77
CA ALA A 924 -38.08 31.03 -6.16
C ALA A 924 -36.66 31.57 -6.34
N SER A 925 -35.94 31.04 -7.31
CA SER A 925 -34.57 31.42 -7.64
C SER A 925 -34.38 31.25 -9.14
N SER A 926 -33.53 32.08 -9.75
CA SER A 926 -32.95 31.79 -11.05
C SER A 926 -32.14 30.49 -10.98
N ASN A 927 -31.81 29.90 -12.14
CA ASN A 927 -31.14 28.61 -12.21
C ASN A 927 -29.78 28.57 -11.50
N GLN A 928 -29.16 29.72 -11.24
CA GLN A 928 -27.87 29.85 -10.55
C GLN A 928 -27.96 30.76 -9.31
N GLY A 929 -29.15 31.24 -8.96
CA GLY A 929 -29.37 32.24 -7.90
C GLY A 929 -28.86 31.81 -6.52
N TYR A 930 -28.85 30.50 -6.25
CA TYR A 930 -28.33 29.90 -5.02
C TYR A 930 -26.81 30.06 -4.82
N CYS A 931 -26.07 30.41 -5.87
CA CYS A 931 -24.65 30.74 -5.82
C CYS A 931 -24.38 32.25 -5.62
N VAL A 932 -25.43 33.08 -5.60
CA VAL A 932 -25.33 34.55 -5.51
C VAL A 932 -26.36 35.11 -4.51
N ASP A 933 -26.82 36.35 -4.69
CA ASP A 933 -27.71 37.07 -3.75
C ASP A 933 -29.18 36.64 -3.76
N GLU A 934 -29.56 35.57 -4.47
CA GLU A 934 -30.94 35.06 -4.49
C GLU A 934 -31.18 33.96 -3.43
N PHE A 935 -30.17 33.61 -2.64
CA PHE A 935 -30.28 32.55 -1.64
C PHE A 935 -31.25 32.92 -0.51
N ALA A 936 -32.36 32.19 -0.42
CA ALA A 936 -33.40 32.33 0.59
C ALA A 936 -34.15 33.69 0.60
N THR A 937 -34.31 34.36 -0.56
CA THR A 937 -34.90 35.72 -0.61
C THR A 937 -36.36 35.79 -1.06
N ALA A 938 -36.87 34.79 -1.80
CA ALA A 938 -38.21 34.81 -2.40
C ALA A 938 -39.04 33.57 -2.02
N PRO A 939 -39.54 33.48 -0.77
CA PRO A 939 -40.37 32.37 -0.33
C PRO A 939 -41.76 32.41 -0.99
N ILE A 940 -42.25 31.24 -1.38
CA ILE A 940 -43.57 31.00 -1.98
C ILE A 940 -44.19 29.72 -1.41
N SER A 941 -45.51 29.71 -1.25
CA SER A 941 -46.23 28.56 -0.69
C SER A 941 -46.36 27.41 -1.67
N VAL A 942 -46.31 26.16 -1.18
CA VAL A 942 -46.65 24.96 -1.94
C VAL A 942 -48.08 24.54 -1.58
N ASP A 943 -49.05 25.16 -2.24
CA ASP A 943 -50.49 25.08 -1.92
C ASP A 943 -51.37 24.62 -3.12
N GLY A 944 -50.76 24.40 -4.28
CA GLY A 944 -51.43 24.04 -5.53
C GLY A 944 -52.09 25.21 -6.29
N THR A 945 -51.92 26.46 -5.84
CA THR A 945 -52.54 27.63 -6.48
C THR A 945 -51.60 28.83 -6.66
N THR A 946 -50.58 28.97 -5.81
CA THR A 946 -49.58 30.03 -5.88
C THR A 946 -48.75 29.89 -7.17
N PRO A 947 -48.67 30.93 -8.03
CA PRO A 947 -47.90 30.88 -9.26
C PRO A 947 -46.41 31.16 -9.02
N TRP A 948 -45.55 30.73 -9.95
CA TRP A 948 -44.12 31.06 -9.94
C TRP A 948 -43.91 32.58 -10.14
N PRO A 949 -43.14 33.26 -9.26
CA PRO A 949 -43.12 34.73 -9.21
C PRO A 949 -42.04 35.39 -10.09
N ILE A 950 -41.11 34.63 -10.68
CA ILE A 950 -39.98 35.14 -11.47
C ILE A 950 -40.22 34.85 -12.95
N ASN A 951 -40.06 35.84 -13.83
CA ASN A 951 -40.24 35.65 -15.27
C ASN A 951 -39.06 34.99 -15.95
#